data_AF-A0A5J6P8S9-F1
#
_entry.id   AF-A0A5J6P8S9-F1
#
_cell.length_a   1.000
_cell.length_b   1.000
_cell.length_c   1.000
_cell.angle_alpha   90.00
_cell.angle_beta   90.00
_cell.angle_gamma   90.00
#
_symmetry.space_group_name_H-M   'P 1'
#
loop_
_entity.id
_entity.type
_entity.pdbx_description
1 polymer ?
#
loop_
_entity_poly.entity_id
_entity_poly.type
_entity_poly.pdbx_seq_one_letter_code
_entity_poly.pdbx_strand_id
1 'polypeptide(L)'
;MLIVKTLARVNLLLFTSLCLGLLPACGGGNGSKINNDDVTYVPETRPLGVIAGDNAEYEKGQTITLSGRLVGTVTTQAVRWEQIGGTPITGVSDWTTPNLTFPSPDVDGLETFKFRISARDSADNIINDASGNPLVDEIEILVYDPAVIITLEAEDTAFSTLVGGATLVNNGSNYITGAVGSHTADITPGAKVIYQIPSGSTVGDKTIGAGFYTLFVRYAIPASYGGKEAVVKTNGVDASVQFLATSSWNNARVDVIKINEGDNSIEIGGGWNYYRIDSILLIPAPQPTKPLAVAPTLVNANATAATKDVMTFLVSSYGAKTLSGQTEYMDYNDLGNKTGLRDFNKVTEMTGGQSPAIVAFDLMDYSSSRINCGAEPGFLSEDMISEHNTKNVILSPLWHWNSPTQLKDSNCSGSGSTAWYSGFYTTATNFNLKNALADQNSADYQALISDMDDIAAELKKFADADIPLLWRPLHEAEGGWFWWGASDAASLKALWQLMYQRFTEVHQLNNLIWVYTAAGSLSADWYPGDAYVDIVGYDGYDGKNAGNPFKTQFTTLKDRFDGKKLIALTETGTVPDIALMQQQNAWWAYFVTWSSEGSSEYGPQNADAAEVKASYEFEGTLNLDDVPGGRAKVEAGLYDGFELSVSGWGAQINWGDVPGAMASSGWAAQGGHALSVTKNLSTVNAPGSVVLQAYPPGGIDVADKQTLTLVAHSANAGTNTTAKLFVKHGDDWAWVDSGAVSTAGDVILTIDVSALEKLQGIGVQFEGFDPTSTMATFAIDKVMLDDAVLYDFEPAISPWEGQVNWAATAGATLSGNWKNTGSRSLGLIKDLTKENAPNSVILQAYPTGGIDVSSKQTLTLVAHSANAGAGTTAKLFVKHGDNWEWLDSGAVSATGNATLQIDVSALTTLQGLGVQFEGFDITSTAAGFYIDTVKLDNEVVYDFEGTGKWEFQKNWSPEAGIHLASEWSKSGGLALAGTTQLQNGDDNIILQIYPTGGVLLGDVTTLKISVHAANTGNTTQVQLFAKDKDYAWKDGGAVALVNGSADLTLDISTMGGELSGFGVRFMGPVNSATESSYYIDDVSFE
;
A
#
# COMPACT_ATOMS: atom_id res chain seq x y z
N MET A 1 -41.76 -32.16 -21.57
CA MET A 1 -43.21 -32.06 -21.87
C MET A 1 -43.51 -30.58 -22.05
N LEU A 2 -43.89 -30.18 -23.27
CA LEU A 2 -44.18 -28.80 -23.69
C LEU A 2 -45.25 -28.12 -22.81
N ILE A 3 -45.20 -26.79 -22.65
CA ILE A 3 -46.18 -25.84 -23.23
C ILE A 3 -45.77 -24.38 -22.97
N VAL A 4 -45.78 -23.63 -24.07
CA VAL A 4 -45.60 -22.18 -24.29
C VAL A 4 -46.95 -21.46 -24.14
N LYS A 5 -46.97 -20.16 -23.74
CA LYS A 5 -47.88 -19.04 -24.18
C LYS A 5 -48.15 -18.04 -23.02
N THR A 6 -48.21 -16.70 -23.12
CA THR A 6 -48.21 -15.72 -24.24
C THR A 6 -47.88 -14.32 -23.68
N LEU A 7 -47.20 -13.47 -24.47
CA LEU A 7 -47.15 -12.01 -24.30
C LEU A 7 -48.44 -11.33 -24.80
N ALA A 8 -48.81 -10.19 -24.22
CA ALA A 8 -49.61 -9.14 -24.87
C ALA A 8 -49.10 -7.74 -24.48
N ARG A 9 -48.78 -6.93 -25.50
CA ARG A 9 -48.40 -5.50 -25.47
C ARG A 9 -49.65 -4.61 -25.42
N VAL A 10 -49.61 -3.44 -24.76
CA VAL A 10 -50.21 -2.17 -25.25
C VAL A 10 -49.44 -0.96 -24.67
N ASN A 11 -49.19 0.02 -25.55
CA ASN A 11 -48.47 1.29 -25.35
C ASN A 11 -49.33 2.42 -24.72
N LEU A 12 -48.66 3.23 -23.91
CA LEU A 12 -48.55 4.72 -23.88
C LEU A 12 -49.79 5.62 -24.07
N LEU A 13 -50.01 6.55 -23.12
CA LEU A 13 -50.47 7.94 -23.38
C LEU A 13 -50.22 8.86 -22.16
N LEU A 14 -49.43 9.92 -22.36
CA LEU A 14 -49.23 11.08 -21.48
C LEU A 14 -50.44 12.02 -21.54
N PHE A 15 -50.74 12.73 -20.44
CA PHE A 15 -51.23 14.13 -20.46
C PHE A 15 -51.01 14.85 -19.13
N THR A 16 -50.60 16.11 -19.22
CA THR A 16 -50.23 17.06 -18.15
C THR A 16 -51.35 18.03 -17.73
N SER A 17 -51.40 18.34 -16.42
CA SER A 17 -51.62 19.66 -15.74
C SER A 17 -52.96 20.44 -15.83
N LEU A 18 -53.54 20.83 -14.67
CA LEU A 18 -53.58 22.24 -14.14
C LEU A 18 -54.62 22.47 -12.99
N CYS A 19 -54.12 23.04 -11.87
CA CYS A 19 -54.61 24.17 -11.02
C CYS A 19 -55.96 24.27 -10.24
N LEU A 20 -55.79 24.83 -9.01
CA LEU A 20 -56.55 25.88 -8.26
C LEU A 20 -57.54 25.53 -7.12
N GLY A 21 -57.33 26.13 -5.92
CA GLY A 21 -58.44 26.48 -4.98
C GLY A 21 -58.18 26.65 -3.45
N LEU A 22 -57.60 27.79 -3.03
CA LEU A 22 -57.81 28.64 -1.82
C LEU A 22 -58.55 28.17 -0.50
N LEU A 23 -57.82 28.19 0.65
CA LEU A 23 -58.01 28.79 2.03
C LEU A 23 -59.38 28.84 2.80
N PRO A 24 -59.46 29.07 4.14
CA PRO A 24 -58.48 29.00 5.27
C PRO A 24 -59.01 28.36 6.63
N ALA A 25 -58.11 28.12 7.61
CA ALA A 25 -58.21 28.53 9.05
C ALA A 25 -57.70 27.51 10.12
N CYS A 26 -56.70 27.97 10.89
CA CYS A 26 -56.38 27.78 12.33
C CYS A 26 -56.17 26.39 12.97
N GLY A 27 -54.96 26.20 13.52
CA GLY A 27 -54.67 25.31 14.65
C GLY A 27 -53.25 24.73 14.62
N GLY A 28 -52.38 25.13 15.54
CA GLY A 28 -50.93 24.90 15.49
C GLY A 28 -50.44 23.54 15.98
N GLY A 29 -49.15 23.30 15.75
CA GLY A 29 -48.37 22.15 16.23
C GLY A 29 -47.27 21.79 15.23
N ASN A 30 -46.01 22.00 15.61
CA ASN A 30 -44.82 21.66 14.83
C ASN A 30 -44.87 20.21 14.35
N GLY A 31 -44.97 20.03 13.03
CA GLY A 31 -44.65 18.81 12.33
C GLY A 31 -43.96 19.20 11.03
N SER A 32 -42.65 18.96 10.96
CA SER A 32 -41.91 18.97 9.70
C SER A 32 -42.53 17.91 8.80
N LYS A 33 -43.33 18.35 7.83
CA LYS A 33 -43.91 17.50 6.81
C LYS A 33 -42.78 16.91 5.98
N ILE A 34 -42.68 15.58 5.97
CA ILE A 34 -41.91 14.85 4.96
C ILE A 34 -42.54 15.19 3.60
N ASN A 35 -41.71 15.68 2.69
CA ASN A 35 -42.09 15.95 1.31
C ASN A 35 -42.23 14.61 0.58
N ASN A 36 -43.45 14.29 0.13
CA ASN A 36 -43.80 13.08 -0.62
C ASN A 36 -44.15 13.39 -2.09
N ASP A 37 -43.61 14.46 -2.66
CA ASP A 37 -43.80 14.74 -4.09
C ASP A 37 -42.94 13.77 -4.93
N ASP A 38 -43.60 12.79 -5.54
CA ASP A 38 -43.20 11.97 -6.69
C ASP A 38 -41.69 11.85 -6.94
N VAL A 39 -41.04 10.88 -6.28
CA VAL A 39 -39.69 10.43 -6.68
C VAL A 39 -39.81 9.81 -8.08
N THR A 40 -39.53 10.62 -9.09
CA THR A 40 -39.39 10.15 -10.46
C THR A 40 -38.10 9.35 -10.50
N TYR A 41 -38.20 8.04 -10.70
CA TYR A 41 -37.03 7.17 -10.91
C TYR A 41 -36.22 7.73 -12.09
N VAL A 42 -35.08 8.35 -11.79
CA VAL A 42 -34.07 8.74 -12.77
C VAL A 42 -33.20 7.49 -12.97
N PRO A 43 -33.18 6.89 -14.17
CA PRO A 43 -32.28 5.79 -14.46
C PRO A 43 -30.84 6.21 -14.16
N GLU A 44 -30.17 5.43 -13.33
CA GLU A 44 -28.78 5.62 -12.91
C GLU A 44 -27.85 5.75 -14.13
N THR A 45 -27.05 6.82 -14.17
CA THR A 45 -25.93 6.97 -15.11
C THR A 45 -24.65 6.44 -14.46
N ARG A 46 -24.20 5.26 -14.88
CA ARG A 46 -22.97 4.60 -14.46
C ARG A 46 -21.83 4.98 -15.41
N PRO A 47 -20.59 5.18 -14.92
CA PRO A 47 -19.41 5.34 -15.76
C PRO A 47 -19.32 4.22 -16.78
N LEU A 48 -19.13 4.59 -18.05
CA LEU A 48 -18.97 3.63 -19.13
C LEU A 48 -17.62 2.93 -18.97
N GLY A 49 -17.59 1.62 -19.19
CA GLY A 49 -16.38 0.82 -19.28
C GLY A 49 -16.52 -0.25 -20.36
N VAL A 50 -15.43 -0.98 -20.62
CA VAL A 50 -15.42 -2.12 -21.53
C VAL A 50 -14.63 -3.26 -20.88
N ILE A 51 -15.12 -4.49 -21.05
CA ILE A 51 -14.51 -5.69 -20.48
C ILE A 51 -14.39 -6.73 -21.59
N ALA A 52 -13.21 -7.33 -21.74
CA ALA A 52 -12.95 -8.51 -22.55
C ALA A 52 -13.22 -9.78 -21.71
N GLY A 53 -13.50 -10.89 -22.38
CA GLY A 53 -13.61 -12.20 -21.74
C GLY A 53 -12.24 -12.75 -21.35
N ASP A 54 -12.24 -13.95 -20.78
CA ASP A 54 -11.01 -14.58 -20.30
C ASP A 54 -10.09 -15.02 -21.43
N ASN A 55 -8.78 -14.97 -21.16
CA ASN A 55 -7.79 -15.65 -21.97
C ASN A 55 -8.16 -17.13 -22.11
N ALA A 56 -8.00 -17.68 -23.32
CA ALA A 56 -8.44 -19.04 -23.61
C ALA A 56 -7.61 -19.71 -24.72
N GLU A 57 -7.53 -21.03 -24.66
CA GLU A 57 -6.86 -21.86 -25.65
C GLU A 57 -7.86 -22.58 -26.55
N TYR A 58 -7.60 -22.57 -27.85
CA TYR A 58 -8.45 -23.19 -28.87
C TYR A 58 -7.64 -24.11 -29.77
N GLU A 59 -8.17 -25.29 -30.02
CA GLU A 59 -7.62 -26.18 -31.05
C GLU A 59 -7.86 -25.60 -32.44
N LYS A 60 -6.91 -25.78 -33.37
CA LYS A 60 -7.11 -25.39 -34.77
C LYS A 60 -8.31 -26.13 -35.39
N GLY A 61 -9.05 -25.45 -36.28
CA GLY A 61 -10.26 -25.97 -36.90
C GLY A 61 -11.56 -25.83 -36.09
N GLN A 62 -11.53 -25.25 -34.89
CA GLN A 62 -12.72 -24.91 -34.11
C GLN A 62 -13.27 -23.52 -34.46
N THR A 63 -14.52 -23.25 -34.05
CA THR A 63 -15.08 -21.89 -34.08
C THR A 63 -14.77 -21.21 -32.76
N ILE A 64 -14.04 -20.09 -32.80
CA ILE A 64 -13.70 -19.27 -31.64
C ILE A 64 -14.77 -18.21 -31.45
N THR A 65 -15.16 -17.94 -30.19
CA THR A 65 -15.99 -16.78 -29.85
C THR A 65 -15.35 -16.03 -28.69
N LEU A 66 -14.82 -14.85 -28.98
CA LEU A 66 -14.40 -13.91 -27.94
C LEU A 66 -15.64 -13.20 -27.44
N SER A 67 -15.80 -13.09 -26.14
CA SER A 67 -16.88 -12.33 -25.53
C SER A 67 -16.31 -11.03 -24.99
N GLY A 68 -17.07 -9.96 -25.05
CA GLY A 68 -16.74 -8.70 -24.41
C GLY A 68 -17.99 -7.85 -24.32
N ARG A 69 -18.00 -6.87 -23.42
CA ARG A 69 -19.20 -6.08 -23.16
C ARG A 69 -18.84 -4.66 -22.75
N LEU A 70 -19.71 -3.73 -23.11
CA LEU A 70 -19.77 -2.46 -22.40
C LEU A 70 -20.37 -2.70 -21.02
N VAL A 71 -19.83 -2.01 -20.04
CA VAL A 71 -20.37 -1.91 -18.69
C VAL A 71 -20.67 -0.45 -18.38
N GLY A 72 -21.55 -0.20 -17.42
CA GLY A 72 -22.02 1.15 -17.12
C GLY A 72 -23.28 1.56 -17.91
N THR A 73 -23.56 2.85 -17.99
CA THR A 73 -24.77 3.36 -18.66
C THR A 73 -24.48 3.58 -20.14
N VAL A 74 -24.83 2.55 -20.90
CA VAL A 74 -24.73 2.52 -22.35
C VAL A 74 -25.98 3.15 -22.96
N THR A 75 -25.79 4.22 -23.73
CA THR A 75 -26.90 4.89 -24.44
C THR A 75 -26.77 4.71 -25.94
N THR A 76 -25.66 5.16 -26.50
CA THR A 76 -25.37 5.16 -27.95
C THR A 76 -24.03 4.53 -28.28
N GLN A 77 -23.27 4.14 -27.24
CA GLN A 77 -21.93 3.61 -27.36
C GLN A 77 -21.95 2.16 -27.83
N ALA A 78 -20.92 1.77 -28.59
CA ALA A 78 -20.73 0.42 -29.11
C ALA A 78 -19.38 -0.14 -28.66
N VAL A 79 -19.18 -1.45 -28.79
CA VAL A 79 -17.84 -2.03 -28.69
C VAL A 79 -17.19 -2.08 -30.06
N ARG A 80 -15.87 -2.09 -30.09
CA ARG A 80 -15.11 -2.48 -31.28
C ARG A 80 -13.90 -3.29 -30.90
N TRP A 81 -13.81 -4.46 -31.52
CA TRP A 81 -12.65 -5.33 -31.46
C TRP A 81 -11.60 -4.92 -32.49
N GLU A 82 -10.34 -5.06 -32.11
CA GLU A 82 -9.17 -4.89 -32.97
C GLU A 82 -8.20 -6.03 -32.67
N GLN A 83 -7.71 -6.72 -33.70
CA GLN A 83 -6.57 -7.61 -33.53
C GLN A 83 -5.31 -6.75 -33.44
N ILE A 84 -4.58 -6.88 -32.33
CA ILE A 84 -3.38 -6.09 -32.03
C ILE A 84 -2.10 -6.94 -32.00
N GLY A 85 -2.23 -8.27 -32.13
CA GLY A 85 -1.10 -9.19 -32.21
C GLY A 85 -1.46 -10.54 -32.82
N GLY A 86 -0.44 -11.27 -33.26
CA GLY A 86 -0.58 -12.54 -34.01
C GLY A 86 -0.85 -12.33 -35.50
N THR A 87 -0.88 -13.44 -36.24
CA THR A 87 -1.15 -13.47 -37.67
C THR A 87 -2.60 -13.02 -37.93
N PRO A 88 -2.87 -12.22 -38.99
CA PRO A 88 -4.22 -11.72 -39.24
C PRO A 88 -5.27 -12.84 -39.37
N ILE A 89 -6.32 -12.78 -38.54
CA ILE A 89 -7.43 -13.72 -38.63
C ILE A 89 -8.32 -13.42 -39.85
N THR A 90 -9.00 -14.44 -40.36
CA THR A 90 -9.94 -14.32 -41.50
C THR A 90 -11.34 -14.76 -41.09
N GLY A 91 -12.37 -14.34 -41.86
CA GLY A 91 -13.75 -14.75 -41.60
C GLY A 91 -14.55 -13.88 -40.62
N VAL A 92 -13.96 -12.81 -40.08
CA VAL A 92 -14.70 -11.78 -39.35
C VAL A 92 -15.24 -10.73 -40.33
N SER A 93 -16.56 -10.64 -40.46
CA SER A 93 -17.22 -9.60 -41.27
C SER A 93 -17.65 -8.37 -40.47
N ASP A 94 -17.77 -8.50 -39.15
CA ASP A 94 -18.21 -7.44 -38.24
C ASP A 94 -17.39 -7.50 -36.95
N TRP A 95 -16.65 -6.42 -36.68
CA TRP A 95 -15.79 -6.26 -35.50
C TRP A 95 -16.47 -5.46 -34.38
N THR A 96 -17.73 -5.05 -34.58
CA THR A 96 -18.46 -4.16 -33.67
C THR A 96 -19.43 -4.89 -32.75
N THR A 97 -19.37 -6.22 -32.75
CA THR A 97 -20.24 -7.07 -31.91
C THR A 97 -19.59 -7.36 -30.55
N PRO A 98 -20.38 -7.41 -29.45
CA PRO A 98 -19.91 -7.88 -28.15
C PRO A 98 -19.23 -9.25 -28.21
N ASN A 99 -19.77 -10.14 -29.03
CA ASN A 99 -19.20 -11.46 -29.27
C ASN A 99 -18.56 -11.50 -30.66
N LEU A 100 -17.25 -11.69 -30.72
CA LEU A 100 -16.49 -11.80 -31.97
C LEU A 100 -16.29 -13.29 -32.30
N THR A 101 -16.96 -13.76 -33.36
CA THR A 101 -16.88 -15.18 -33.77
C THR A 101 -16.10 -15.33 -35.07
N PHE A 102 -15.15 -16.27 -35.10
CA PHE A 102 -14.36 -16.58 -36.29
C PHE A 102 -13.87 -18.03 -36.29
N PRO A 103 -13.59 -18.63 -37.46
CA PRO A 103 -12.89 -19.92 -37.51
C PRO A 103 -11.47 -19.74 -36.96
N SER A 104 -11.01 -20.68 -36.13
CA SER A 104 -9.65 -20.62 -35.62
C SER A 104 -8.64 -20.68 -36.78
N PRO A 105 -7.61 -19.81 -36.77
CA PRO A 105 -6.52 -19.83 -37.74
C PRO A 105 -5.88 -21.22 -37.84
N ASP A 106 -5.48 -21.60 -39.06
CA ASP A 106 -4.67 -22.80 -39.26
C ASP A 106 -3.24 -22.48 -38.86
N VAL A 107 -2.84 -22.98 -37.69
CA VAL A 107 -1.50 -22.78 -37.11
C VAL A 107 -0.70 -24.07 -37.22
N ASP A 108 0.61 -23.94 -37.47
CA ASP A 108 1.58 -25.02 -37.38
C ASP A 108 2.37 -24.82 -36.09
N GLY A 109 2.04 -25.60 -35.05
CA GLY A 109 2.54 -25.39 -33.70
C GLY A 109 1.56 -24.60 -32.82
N LEU A 110 2.00 -23.46 -32.28
CA LEU A 110 1.28 -22.68 -31.29
C LEU A 110 1.46 -21.19 -31.59
N GLU A 111 0.38 -20.43 -31.59
CA GLU A 111 0.41 -19.00 -31.86
C GLU A 111 -0.53 -18.24 -30.93
N THR A 112 -0.03 -17.14 -30.36
CA THR A 112 -0.81 -16.22 -29.54
C THR A 112 -1.39 -15.11 -30.40
N PHE A 113 -2.70 -14.90 -30.26
CA PHE A 113 -3.44 -13.82 -30.91
C PHE A 113 -3.91 -12.87 -29.82
N LYS A 114 -3.63 -11.58 -30.01
CA LYS A 114 -4.01 -10.53 -29.05
C LYS A 114 -5.12 -9.68 -29.64
N PHE A 115 -6.16 -9.46 -28.86
CA PHE A 115 -7.30 -8.65 -29.25
C PHE A 115 -7.52 -7.56 -28.22
N ARG A 116 -7.86 -6.36 -28.71
CA ARG A 116 -8.31 -5.24 -27.90
C ARG A 116 -9.79 -5.03 -28.18
N ILE A 117 -10.59 -4.91 -27.13
CA ILE A 117 -11.94 -4.38 -27.23
C ILE A 117 -11.92 -2.94 -26.73
N SER A 118 -12.68 -2.06 -27.38
CA SER A 118 -12.74 -0.64 -27.06
C SER A 118 -14.18 -0.17 -26.97
N ALA A 119 -14.49 0.73 -26.03
CA ALA A 119 -15.75 1.46 -26.04
C ALA A 119 -15.67 2.60 -27.07
N ARG A 120 -16.68 2.68 -27.95
CA ARG A 120 -16.75 3.62 -29.07
C ARG A 120 -17.95 4.55 -28.95
N ASP A 121 -17.74 5.81 -29.28
CA ASP A 121 -18.82 6.79 -29.42
C ASP A 121 -19.57 6.62 -30.75
N SER A 122 -20.61 7.43 -30.98
CA SER A 122 -21.39 7.40 -32.23
C SER A 122 -20.60 7.79 -33.49
N ALA A 123 -19.39 8.34 -33.33
CA ALA A 123 -18.47 8.70 -34.41
C ALA A 123 -17.31 7.70 -34.56
N ASP A 124 -17.36 6.57 -33.84
CA ASP A 124 -16.35 5.50 -33.81
C ASP A 124 -14.98 5.90 -33.21
N ASN A 125 -14.95 6.95 -32.38
CA ASN A 125 -13.76 7.29 -31.58
C ASN A 125 -13.73 6.47 -30.28
N ILE A 126 -12.53 6.11 -29.80
CA ILE A 126 -12.36 5.50 -28.48
C ILE A 126 -12.81 6.51 -27.42
N ILE A 127 -13.66 6.05 -26.49
CA ILE A 127 -14.11 6.84 -25.37
C ILE A 127 -13.06 6.75 -24.27
N ASN A 128 -12.74 7.89 -23.65
CA ASN A 128 -11.85 7.94 -22.50
C ASN A 128 -12.64 8.02 -21.19
N ASP A 129 -12.08 7.48 -20.11
CA ASP A 129 -12.60 7.65 -18.76
C ASP A 129 -12.43 9.10 -18.25
N ALA A 130 -12.89 9.37 -17.03
CA ALA A 130 -12.79 10.69 -16.40
C ALA A 130 -11.34 11.16 -16.16
N SER A 131 -10.37 10.24 -16.18
CA SER A 131 -8.94 10.50 -16.04
C SER A 131 -8.22 10.61 -17.39
N GLY A 132 -8.95 10.53 -18.51
CA GLY A 132 -8.41 10.64 -19.87
C GLY A 132 -7.83 9.34 -20.42
N ASN A 133 -7.93 8.21 -19.71
CA ASN A 133 -7.45 6.93 -20.20
C ASN A 133 -8.45 6.33 -21.19
N PRO A 134 -8.00 5.71 -22.29
CA PRO A 134 -8.90 5.05 -23.22
C PRO A 134 -9.61 3.86 -22.56
N LEU A 135 -10.93 3.78 -22.71
CA LEU A 135 -11.74 2.65 -22.26
C LEU A 135 -11.52 1.46 -23.21
N VAL A 136 -10.49 0.69 -22.90
CA VAL A 136 -10.08 -0.50 -23.63
C VAL A 136 -9.81 -1.64 -22.68
N ASP A 137 -9.97 -2.86 -23.17
CA ASP A 137 -9.53 -4.07 -22.48
C ASP A 137 -8.90 -5.02 -23.51
N GLU A 138 -8.01 -5.90 -23.06
CA GLU A 138 -7.24 -6.78 -23.92
C GLU A 138 -7.38 -8.24 -23.49
N ILE A 139 -7.46 -9.13 -24.47
CA ILE A 139 -7.53 -10.58 -24.29
C ILE A 139 -6.49 -11.24 -25.18
N GLU A 140 -5.84 -12.26 -24.63
CA GLU A 140 -4.98 -13.16 -25.37
C GLU A 140 -5.65 -14.50 -25.55
N ILE A 141 -5.76 -14.95 -26.80
CA ILE A 141 -6.11 -16.33 -27.08
C ILE A 141 -4.94 -17.06 -27.67
N LEU A 142 -4.87 -18.34 -27.37
CA LEU A 142 -3.87 -19.23 -27.91
C LEU A 142 -4.54 -20.20 -28.87
N VAL A 143 -4.06 -20.25 -30.11
CA VAL A 143 -4.51 -21.28 -31.05
C VAL A 143 -3.38 -22.28 -31.21
N TYR A 144 -3.71 -23.55 -31.10
CA TYR A 144 -2.73 -24.62 -31.11
C TYR A 144 -3.11 -25.75 -32.07
N ASP A 145 -2.10 -26.29 -32.74
CA ASP A 145 -2.18 -27.58 -33.41
C ASP A 145 -2.20 -28.68 -32.33
N PRO A 146 -3.11 -29.68 -32.37
CA PRO A 146 -3.05 -30.86 -31.51
C PRO A 146 -1.65 -31.49 -31.42
N ALA A 147 -0.84 -31.33 -32.46
CA ALA A 147 0.55 -31.75 -32.48
C ALA A 147 1.39 -31.15 -31.34
N VAL A 148 1.07 -30.00 -30.73
CA VAL A 148 1.83 -29.44 -29.60
C VAL A 148 1.43 -29.99 -28.23
N ILE A 149 0.31 -30.71 -28.12
CA ILE A 149 -0.14 -31.27 -26.85
C ILE A 149 0.95 -32.21 -26.32
N ILE A 150 1.41 -31.97 -25.09
CA ILE A 150 2.36 -32.85 -24.42
C ILE A 150 1.54 -33.84 -23.59
N THR A 151 1.62 -35.11 -23.94
CA THR A 151 0.89 -36.18 -23.26
C THR A 151 1.86 -37.01 -22.43
N LEU A 152 1.62 -37.07 -21.11
CA LEU A 152 2.33 -37.97 -20.22
C LEU A 152 1.39 -39.11 -19.86
N GLU A 153 1.71 -40.32 -20.32
CA GLU A 153 0.92 -41.53 -20.12
C GLU A 153 1.16 -42.14 -18.73
N ALA A 154 0.12 -42.72 -18.12
CA ALA A 154 0.21 -43.31 -16.78
C ALA A 154 1.10 -44.56 -16.73
N GLU A 155 1.42 -45.18 -17.87
CA GLU A 155 2.38 -46.27 -17.99
C GLU A 155 3.81 -45.83 -18.34
N ASP A 156 4.05 -44.57 -18.66
CA ASP A 156 5.39 -44.12 -19.03
C ASP A 156 6.24 -43.96 -17.78
N THR A 157 7.03 -44.97 -17.45
CA THR A 157 7.88 -44.98 -16.25
C THR A 157 8.98 -43.91 -16.23
N ALA A 158 9.24 -43.22 -17.35
CA ALA A 158 10.16 -42.09 -17.38
C ALA A 158 9.57 -40.85 -16.68
N PHE A 159 8.24 -40.70 -16.71
CA PHE A 159 7.54 -39.56 -16.11
C PHE A 159 6.58 -39.98 -15.01
N SER A 160 5.95 -41.14 -15.08
CA SER A 160 4.91 -41.56 -14.15
C SER A 160 5.40 -42.61 -13.14
N THR A 161 4.88 -42.52 -11.92
CA THR A 161 5.07 -43.50 -10.85
C THR A 161 3.72 -43.82 -10.22
N LEU A 162 3.38 -45.11 -10.18
CA LEU A 162 2.16 -45.61 -9.53
C LEU A 162 2.45 -45.91 -8.05
N VAL A 163 1.66 -45.30 -7.17
CA VAL A 163 1.86 -45.37 -5.71
C VAL A 163 0.60 -45.91 -5.03
N GLY A 164 0.75 -46.53 -3.86
CA GLY A 164 -0.36 -46.88 -2.98
C GLY A 164 -1.31 -47.96 -3.51
N GLY A 165 -0.82 -48.84 -4.39
CA GLY A 165 -1.60 -49.94 -4.95
C GLY A 165 -2.26 -49.63 -6.31
N ALA A 166 -1.99 -48.46 -6.91
CA ALA A 166 -2.34 -48.21 -8.30
C ALA A 166 -1.70 -49.24 -9.24
N THR A 167 -2.47 -49.75 -10.20
CA THR A 167 -2.04 -50.78 -11.17
C THR A 167 -2.56 -50.45 -12.56
N LEU A 168 -1.90 -50.96 -13.60
CA LEU A 168 -2.30 -50.76 -15.00
C LEU A 168 -3.16 -51.92 -15.52
N VAL A 169 -4.01 -51.60 -16.50
CA VAL A 169 -4.86 -52.52 -17.23
C VAL A 169 -4.63 -52.32 -18.73
N ASN A 170 -4.24 -53.39 -19.43
CA ASN A 170 -3.72 -53.29 -20.81
C ASN A 170 -4.58 -54.06 -21.83
N ASN A 171 -5.40 -55.02 -21.36
CA ASN A 171 -6.47 -55.70 -22.12
C ASN A 171 -7.25 -56.68 -21.20
N GLY A 172 -8.53 -56.93 -21.48
CA GLY A 172 -9.36 -57.91 -20.74
C GLY A 172 -10.45 -57.29 -19.87
N SER A 173 -10.87 -57.98 -18.80
CA SER A 173 -11.91 -57.47 -17.90
C SER A 173 -11.48 -56.14 -17.28
N ASN A 174 -12.33 -55.12 -17.38
CA ASN A 174 -12.11 -53.74 -16.90
C ASN A 174 -11.25 -52.82 -17.78
N TYR A 175 -10.75 -53.28 -18.94
CA TYR A 175 -10.15 -52.37 -19.92
C TYR A 175 -11.24 -51.56 -20.65
N ILE A 176 -11.04 -50.24 -20.81
CA ILE A 176 -11.95 -49.38 -21.57
C ILE A 176 -11.29 -49.03 -22.89
N THR A 177 -11.91 -49.45 -24.01
CA THR A 177 -11.44 -49.13 -25.36
C THR A 177 -11.37 -47.61 -25.57
N GLY A 178 -10.26 -47.13 -26.15
CA GLY A 178 -10.00 -45.71 -26.41
C GLY A 178 -8.90 -45.07 -25.54
N ALA A 179 -8.28 -45.85 -24.65
CA ALA A 179 -7.05 -45.50 -23.94
C ALA A 179 -5.84 -45.53 -24.90
N VAL A 180 -4.82 -44.71 -24.63
CA VAL A 180 -3.57 -44.72 -25.39
C VAL A 180 -2.63 -45.77 -24.80
N GLY A 181 -2.89 -47.04 -25.11
CA GLY A 181 -2.13 -48.16 -24.54
C GLY A 181 -2.82 -48.73 -23.30
N SER A 182 -2.16 -48.61 -22.16
CA SER A 182 -2.62 -49.08 -20.85
C SER A 182 -3.24 -47.91 -20.09
N HIS A 183 -4.07 -48.20 -19.10
CA HIS A 183 -4.57 -47.15 -18.20
C HIS A 183 -4.66 -47.70 -16.78
N THR A 184 -4.82 -46.84 -15.78
CA THR A 184 -4.96 -47.33 -14.41
C THR A 184 -6.23 -48.16 -14.25
N ALA A 185 -6.19 -49.16 -13.36
CA ALA A 185 -7.38 -49.67 -12.70
C ALA A 185 -8.08 -48.53 -11.92
N ASP A 186 -9.23 -48.82 -11.30
CA ASP A 186 -9.89 -47.86 -10.42
C ASP A 186 -8.89 -47.39 -9.36
N ILE A 187 -8.58 -46.09 -9.33
CA ILE A 187 -7.80 -45.47 -8.27
C ILE A 187 -8.58 -45.63 -6.97
N THR A 188 -8.11 -46.47 -6.04
CA THR A 188 -8.73 -46.68 -4.73
C THR A 188 -8.15 -45.73 -3.69
N PRO A 189 -8.77 -45.56 -2.50
CA PRO A 189 -8.19 -44.74 -1.44
C PRO A 189 -6.72 -45.10 -1.15
N GLY A 190 -5.83 -44.09 -1.19
CA GLY A 190 -4.38 -44.23 -1.03
C GLY A 190 -3.61 -44.51 -2.32
N ALA A 191 -4.27 -44.97 -3.39
CA ALA A 191 -3.66 -45.14 -4.70
C ALA A 191 -3.56 -43.79 -5.43
N LYS A 192 -2.47 -43.57 -6.16
CA LYS A 192 -2.26 -42.36 -6.97
C LYS A 192 -1.29 -42.59 -8.12
N VAL A 193 -1.37 -41.73 -9.13
CA VAL A 193 -0.36 -41.58 -10.19
C VAL A 193 0.41 -40.30 -9.92
N ILE A 194 1.74 -40.37 -9.90
CA ILE A 194 2.60 -39.19 -9.77
C ILE A 194 3.38 -39.01 -11.06
N TYR A 195 3.17 -37.90 -11.75
CA TYR A 195 3.96 -37.47 -12.90
C TYR A 195 5.10 -36.57 -12.43
N GLN A 196 6.33 -37.07 -12.48
CA GLN A 196 7.57 -36.34 -12.28
C GLN A 196 8.02 -35.71 -13.60
N ILE A 197 8.28 -34.42 -13.59
CA ILE A 197 8.72 -33.63 -14.74
C ILE A 197 10.06 -32.98 -14.38
N PRO A 198 11.18 -33.69 -14.56
CA PRO A 198 12.50 -33.10 -14.35
C PRO A 198 12.76 -31.88 -15.25
N SER A 199 13.67 -31.01 -14.82
CA SER A 199 14.08 -29.86 -15.63
C SER A 199 14.58 -30.28 -17.02
N GLY A 200 14.07 -29.61 -18.07
CA GLY A 200 14.42 -29.91 -19.45
C GLY A 200 13.84 -31.21 -20.01
N SER A 201 12.82 -31.78 -19.35
CA SER A 201 12.10 -32.97 -19.82
C SER A 201 11.64 -32.86 -21.27
N THR A 202 11.78 -33.95 -22.04
CA THR A 202 11.34 -34.03 -23.44
C THR A 202 10.41 -35.20 -23.69
N VAL A 203 9.29 -34.97 -24.38
CA VAL A 203 8.33 -35.99 -24.80
C VAL A 203 8.26 -35.97 -26.32
N GLY A 204 8.86 -36.98 -26.96
CA GLY A 204 9.09 -36.94 -28.41
C GLY A 204 10.04 -35.80 -28.78
N ASP A 205 9.57 -34.86 -29.59
CA ASP A 205 10.27 -33.65 -30.04
C ASP A 205 9.94 -32.39 -29.22
N LYS A 206 9.12 -32.50 -28.17
CA LYS A 206 8.63 -31.38 -27.36
C LYS A 206 9.41 -31.28 -26.05
N THR A 207 9.81 -30.07 -25.67
CA THR A 207 10.41 -29.78 -24.37
C THR A 207 9.38 -29.17 -23.42
N ILE A 208 9.32 -29.65 -22.18
CA ILE A 208 8.53 -29.05 -21.11
C ILE A 208 9.41 -28.01 -20.42
N GLY A 209 9.21 -26.73 -20.75
CA GLY A 209 9.93 -25.60 -20.15
C GLY A 209 9.14 -24.93 -19.01
N ALA A 210 9.82 -24.11 -18.21
CA ALA A 210 9.14 -23.26 -17.23
C ALA A 210 8.15 -22.31 -17.92
N GLY A 211 6.98 -22.12 -17.31
CA GLY A 211 5.88 -21.35 -17.90
C GLY A 211 4.51 -21.82 -17.44
N PHE A 212 3.47 -21.29 -18.06
CA PHE A 212 2.09 -21.65 -17.76
C PHE A 212 1.58 -22.70 -18.75
N TYR A 213 0.81 -23.66 -18.24
CA TYR A 213 0.20 -24.72 -19.04
C TYR A 213 -1.22 -24.97 -18.57
N THR A 214 -2.16 -25.06 -19.50
CA THR A 214 -3.46 -25.66 -19.20
C THR A 214 -3.26 -27.17 -19.02
N LEU A 215 -3.61 -27.67 -17.84
CA LEU A 215 -3.55 -29.08 -17.47
C LEU A 215 -4.92 -29.73 -17.67
N PHE A 216 -4.93 -30.85 -18.39
CA PHE A 216 -6.05 -31.76 -18.47
C PHE A 216 -5.70 -33.13 -17.90
N VAL A 217 -6.69 -33.79 -17.30
CA VAL A 217 -6.61 -35.19 -16.93
C VAL A 217 -7.51 -36.00 -17.86
N ARG A 218 -6.94 -36.97 -18.55
CA ARG A 218 -7.70 -37.94 -19.35
C ARG A 218 -8.16 -39.07 -18.45
N TYR A 219 -9.47 -39.12 -18.22
CA TYR A 219 -10.07 -40.00 -17.22
C TYR A 219 -11.28 -40.77 -17.76
N ALA A 220 -11.65 -41.83 -17.05
CA ALA A 220 -12.90 -42.54 -17.28
C ALA A 220 -13.54 -42.98 -15.96
N ILE A 221 -14.87 -42.89 -15.90
CA ILE A 221 -15.68 -43.42 -14.79
C ILE A 221 -16.76 -44.35 -15.37
N PRO A 222 -16.91 -45.57 -14.83
CA PRO A 222 -18.04 -46.43 -15.18
C PRO A 222 -19.39 -45.75 -14.86
N ALA A 223 -20.36 -45.82 -15.79
CA ALA A 223 -21.66 -45.16 -15.61
C ALA A 223 -22.38 -45.53 -14.29
N SER A 224 -22.16 -46.74 -13.79
CA SER A 224 -22.75 -47.23 -12.53
C SER A 224 -22.20 -46.57 -11.27
N TYR A 225 -21.08 -45.86 -11.33
CA TYR A 225 -20.45 -45.27 -10.14
C TYR A 225 -20.97 -43.87 -9.82
N GLY A 226 -21.57 -43.16 -10.78
CA GLY A 226 -21.87 -41.73 -10.64
C GLY A 226 -20.61 -40.86 -10.65
N GLY A 227 -20.79 -39.53 -10.74
CA GLY A 227 -19.67 -38.58 -10.74
C GLY A 227 -18.76 -38.71 -9.51
N LYS A 228 -17.51 -38.27 -9.65
CA LYS A 228 -16.50 -38.28 -8.59
C LYS A 228 -15.78 -36.96 -8.53
N GLU A 229 -15.45 -36.52 -7.33
CA GLU A 229 -14.44 -35.48 -7.14
C GLU A 229 -13.05 -36.14 -7.09
N ALA A 230 -12.13 -35.62 -7.89
CA ALA A 230 -10.72 -35.98 -7.87
C ALA A 230 -9.89 -34.81 -7.34
N VAL A 231 -8.70 -35.09 -6.82
CA VAL A 231 -7.72 -34.08 -6.44
C VAL A 231 -6.51 -34.21 -7.36
N VAL A 232 -6.06 -33.08 -7.89
CA VAL A 232 -4.85 -32.94 -8.69
C VAL A 232 -3.90 -32.00 -7.97
N LYS A 233 -2.70 -32.48 -7.65
CA LYS A 233 -1.69 -31.73 -6.90
C LYS A 233 -0.55 -31.32 -7.83
N THR A 234 -0.33 -30.03 -8.06
CA THR A 234 0.81 -29.53 -8.85
C THR A 234 1.83 -28.88 -7.93
N ASN A 235 3.04 -29.41 -7.86
CA ASN A 235 4.12 -28.87 -7.00
C ASN A 235 3.69 -28.66 -5.54
N GLY A 236 2.88 -29.57 -5.00
CA GLY A 236 2.34 -29.46 -3.64
C GLY A 236 0.96 -28.80 -3.54
N VAL A 237 0.54 -28.05 -4.57
CA VAL A 237 -0.71 -27.27 -4.59
C VAL A 237 -1.89 -28.07 -5.09
N ASP A 238 -2.94 -28.18 -4.28
CA ASP A 238 -4.15 -28.96 -4.58
C ASP A 238 -5.17 -28.20 -5.47
N ALA A 239 -5.81 -28.94 -6.37
CA ALA A 239 -6.97 -28.52 -7.15
C ALA A 239 -8.03 -29.63 -7.16
N SER A 240 -9.25 -29.33 -6.72
CA SER A 240 -10.40 -30.25 -6.81
C SER A 240 -11.02 -30.19 -8.21
N VAL A 241 -11.27 -31.36 -8.80
CA VAL A 241 -11.79 -31.49 -10.17
C VAL A 241 -12.99 -32.44 -10.17
N GLN A 242 -14.10 -32.01 -10.75
CA GLN A 242 -15.30 -32.85 -10.89
C GLN A 242 -15.21 -33.71 -12.15
N PHE A 243 -15.17 -35.03 -11.95
CA PHE A 243 -15.21 -36.03 -13.01
C PHE A 243 -16.63 -36.56 -13.18
N LEU A 244 -17.21 -36.31 -14.36
CA LEU A 244 -18.52 -36.81 -14.74
C LEU A 244 -18.46 -38.31 -15.10
N ALA A 245 -19.53 -39.05 -14.78
CA ALA A 245 -19.68 -40.45 -15.15
C ALA A 245 -20.15 -40.58 -16.61
N THR A 246 -19.19 -40.64 -17.54
CA THR A 246 -19.44 -40.60 -18.98
C THR A 246 -19.33 -41.96 -19.68
N SER A 247 -18.92 -43.03 -18.97
CA SER A 247 -18.67 -44.38 -19.52
C SER A 247 -17.67 -44.46 -20.69
N SER A 248 -16.90 -43.40 -20.93
CA SER A 248 -15.94 -43.26 -22.02
C SER A 248 -14.77 -42.39 -21.56
N TRP A 249 -13.65 -42.40 -22.28
CA TRP A 249 -12.52 -41.52 -22.00
C TRP A 249 -12.86 -40.07 -22.30
N ASN A 250 -12.64 -39.19 -21.32
CA ASN A 250 -12.89 -37.76 -21.41
C ASN A 250 -11.71 -36.99 -20.83
N ASN A 251 -11.54 -35.74 -21.28
CA ASN A 251 -10.54 -34.83 -20.72
C ASN A 251 -11.25 -33.89 -19.75
N ALA A 252 -10.88 -33.93 -18.47
CA ALA A 252 -11.27 -32.93 -17.50
C ALA A 252 -10.20 -31.84 -17.46
N ARG A 253 -10.59 -30.58 -17.69
CA ARG A 253 -9.72 -29.43 -17.47
C ARG A 253 -9.50 -29.29 -15.96
N VAL A 254 -8.25 -29.21 -15.54
CA VAL A 254 -7.87 -28.93 -14.15
C VAL A 254 -7.79 -27.43 -13.97
N ASP A 255 -6.78 -26.79 -14.56
CA ASP A 255 -6.51 -25.36 -14.43
C ASP A 255 -5.37 -24.93 -15.38
N VAL A 256 -5.09 -23.63 -15.41
CA VAL A 256 -3.78 -23.12 -15.85
C VAL A 256 -2.81 -23.24 -14.67
N ILE A 257 -1.83 -24.12 -14.80
CA ILE A 257 -0.79 -24.38 -13.80
C ILE A 257 0.53 -23.73 -14.19
N LYS A 258 1.36 -23.40 -13.20
CA LYS A 258 2.74 -22.97 -13.43
C LYS A 258 3.69 -24.16 -13.30
N ILE A 259 4.44 -24.43 -14.35
CA ILE A 259 5.65 -25.26 -14.31
C ILE A 259 6.80 -24.33 -13.96
N ASN A 260 7.42 -24.57 -12.81
CA ASN A 260 8.53 -23.78 -12.30
C ASN A 260 9.83 -24.17 -13.00
N GLU A 261 10.87 -23.34 -12.87
CA GLU A 261 12.23 -23.78 -13.18
C GLU A 261 12.62 -24.95 -12.26
N GLY A 262 13.38 -25.91 -12.78
CA GLY A 262 13.77 -27.10 -12.03
C GLY A 262 12.78 -28.26 -12.16
N ASP A 263 12.80 -29.15 -11.17
CA ASP A 263 11.97 -30.35 -11.14
C ASP A 263 10.56 -30.04 -10.66
N ASN A 264 9.56 -30.60 -11.34
CA ASN A 264 8.15 -30.39 -11.06
C ASN A 264 7.43 -31.74 -10.85
N SER A 265 6.29 -31.72 -10.15
CA SER A 265 5.46 -32.90 -9.96
C SER A 265 3.96 -32.60 -10.09
N ILE A 266 3.23 -33.54 -10.69
CA ILE A 266 1.77 -33.53 -10.78
C ILE A 266 1.24 -34.86 -10.24
N GLU A 267 0.52 -34.83 -9.13
CA GLU A 267 -0.09 -36.03 -8.52
C GLU A 267 -1.59 -36.08 -8.80
N ILE A 268 -2.10 -37.26 -9.13
CA ILE A 268 -3.53 -37.51 -9.34
C ILE A 268 -3.95 -38.70 -8.49
N GLY A 269 -4.85 -38.43 -7.55
CA GLY A 269 -5.39 -39.40 -6.62
C GLY A 269 -6.04 -38.71 -5.43
N GLY A 270 -6.82 -39.44 -4.63
CA GLY A 270 -7.59 -38.84 -3.55
C GLY A 270 -8.98 -38.35 -3.98
N GLY A 271 -9.56 -37.42 -3.22
CA GLY A 271 -10.98 -37.08 -3.34
C GLY A 271 -11.87 -38.30 -3.08
N TRP A 272 -12.87 -38.50 -3.94
CA TRP A 272 -13.82 -39.61 -3.83
C TRP A 272 -13.29 -40.93 -4.42
N ASN A 273 -12.14 -40.89 -5.12
CA ASN A 273 -11.51 -42.06 -5.76
C ASN A 273 -12.45 -42.78 -6.77
N TYR A 274 -12.16 -44.04 -7.09
CA TYR A 274 -12.93 -44.91 -8.00
C TYR A 274 -13.10 -44.35 -9.43
N TYR A 275 -12.06 -43.70 -9.93
CA TYR A 275 -11.91 -43.26 -11.32
C TYR A 275 -10.63 -43.85 -11.93
N ARG A 276 -10.54 -43.86 -13.26
CA ARG A 276 -9.37 -44.37 -14.01
C ARG A 276 -8.67 -43.24 -14.71
N ILE A 277 -7.35 -43.29 -14.77
CA ILE A 277 -6.48 -42.30 -15.40
C ILE A 277 -5.75 -42.96 -16.57
N ASP A 278 -5.81 -42.33 -17.74
CA ASP A 278 -5.03 -42.70 -18.94
C ASP A 278 -3.74 -41.89 -18.96
N SER A 279 -3.89 -40.56 -18.97
CA SER A 279 -2.78 -39.61 -19.09
C SER A 279 -3.10 -38.24 -18.51
N ILE A 280 -2.08 -37.40 -18.44
CA ILE A 280 -2.25 -35.94 -18.39
C ILE A 280 -1.87 -35.30 -19.72
N LEU A 281 -2.56 -34.22 -20.04
CA LEU A 281 -2.25 -33.38 -21.20
C LEU A 281 -1.84 -31.99 -20.72
N LEU A 282 -0.67 -31.54 -21.17
CA LEU A 282 -0.17 -30.19 -20.95
C LEU A 282 -0.21 -29.43 -22.27
N ILE A 283 -0.84 -28.26 -22.24
CA ILE A 283 -0.92 -27.34 -23.36
C ILE A 283 -0.32 -26.02 -22.87
N PRO A 284 0.73 -25.46 -23.50
CA PRO A 284 1.23 -24.14 -23.13
C PRO A 284 0.06 -23.13 -23.05
N ALA A 285 0.09 -22.23 -22.07
CA ALA A 285 -0.98 -21.30 -21.79
C ALA A 285 -0.42 -19.91 -21.46
N PRO A 286 -1.18 -18.83 -21.70
CA PRO A 286 -0.81 -17.52 -21.18
C PRO A 286 -0.91 -17.49 -19.65
N GLN A 287 -0.23 -16.53 -19.04
CA GLN A 287 -0.39 -16.27 -17.62
C GLN A 287 -1.85 -15.88 -17.31
N PRO A 288 -2.47 -16.40 -16.24
CA PRO A 288 -3.77 -15.94 -15.79
C PRO A 288 -3.75 -14.44 -15.44
N THR A 289 -4.79 -13.70 -15.82
CA THR A 289 -4.89 -12.26 -15.58
C THR A 289 -5.17 -11.95 -14.11
N LYS A 290 -4.44 -10.99 -13.55
CA LYS A 290 -4.76 -10.34 -12.27
C LYS A 290 -6.09 -9.57 -12.37
N PRO A 291 -6.73 -9.19 -11.25
CA PRO A 291 -7.83 -8.23 -11.26
C PRO A 291 -7.44 -6.92 -11.93
N LEU A 292 -8.40 -6.32 -12.62
CA LEU A 292 -8.25 -4.96 -13.17
C LEU A 292 -8.19 -3.94 -12.05
N ALA A 293 -7.48 -2.85 -12.29
CA ALA A 293 -7.45 -1.72 -11.38
C ALA A 293 -8.87 -1.18 -11.13
N VAL A 294 -9.19 -0.91 -9.87
CA VAL A 294 -10.46 -0.31 -9.44
C VAL A 294 -10.23 1.18 -9.22
N ALA A 295 -11.20 2.03 -9.53
CA ALA A 295 -11.07 3.46 -9.21
C ALA A 295 -11.16 3.70 -7.69
N PRO A 296 -10.36 4.60 -7.09
CA PRO A 296 -10.41 4.93 -5.66
C PRO A 296 -11.61 5.85 -5.33
N THR A 297 -12.80 5.44 -5.74
CA THR A 297 -14.04 6.21 -5.56
C THR A 297 -14.98 5.47 -4.65
N LEU A 298 -15.54 6.19 -3.68
CA LEU A 298 -16.59 5.68 -2.78
C LEU A 298 -17.97 6.00 -3.34
N VAL A 299 -18.95 5.14 -3.05
CA VAL A 299 -20.36 5.35 -3.46
C VAL A 299 -20.96 6.58 -2.79
N ASN A 300 -20.48 6.94 -1.60
CA ASN A 300 -20.83 8.19 -0.95
C ASN A 300 -19.95 9.34 -1.46
N ALA A 301 -20.51 10.23 -2.28
CA ALA A 301 -19.80 11.39 -2.81
C ALA A 301 -19.30 12.36 -1.71
N ASN A 302 -19.96 12.37 -0.55
CA ASN A 302 -19.62 13.22 0.60
C ASN A 302 -18.61 12.55 1.55
N ALA A 303 -18.01 11.41 1.18
CA ALA A 303 -17.06 10.71 2.03
C ALA A 303 -15.92 11.63 2.50
N THR A 304 -15.51 11.48 3.77
CA THR A 304 -14.42 12.27 4.37
C THR A 304 -13.08 12.01 3.67
N ALA A 305 -12.12 12.92 3.85
CA ALA A 305 -10.78 12.75 3.28
C ALA A 305 -10.12 11.46 3.78
N ALA A 306 -10.11 11.23 5.10
CA ALA A 306 -9.57 10.01 5.70
C ALA A 306 -10.20 8.73 5.09
N THR A 307 -11.50 8.76 4.81
CA THR A 307 -12.21 7.61 4.22
C THR A 307 -11.79 7.36 2.77
N LYS A 308 -11.58 8.43 2.00
CA LYS A 308 -11.04 8.35 0.63
C LYS A 308 -9.59 7.86 0.63
N ASP A 309 -8.81 8.23 1.63
CA ASP A 309 -7.41 7.79 1.78
C ASP A 309 -7.34 6.28 2.05
N VAL A 310 -8.16 5.75 2.95
CA VAL A 310 -8.27 4.29 3.18
C VAL A 310 -8.68 3.56 1.91
N MET A 311 -9.69 4.06 1.18
CA MET A 311 -10.09 3.46 -0.10
C MET A 311 -8.97 3.50 -1.14
N THR A 312 -8.24 4.61 -1.22
CA THR A 312 -7.09 4.76 -2.12
C THR A 312 -5.99 3.76 -1.79
N PHE A 313 -5.68 3.58 -0.51
CA PHE A 313 -4.72 2.58 -0.05
C PHE A 313 -5.16 1.16 -0.44
N LEU A 314 -6.40 0.77 -0.12
CA LEU A 314 -6.94 -0.54 -0.47
C LEU A 314 -6.89 -0.82 -1.99
N VAL A 315 -7.24 0.18 -2.80
CA VAL A 315 -7.15 0.11 -4.26
C VAL A 315 -5.72 -0.04 -4.76
N SER A 316 -4.77 0.72 -4.19
CA SER A 316 -3.36 0.69 -4.61
C SER A 316 -2.70 -0.67 -4.39
N SER A 317 -3.18 -1.43 -3.40
CA SER A 317 -2.66 -2.75 -3.04
C SER A 317 -3.32 -3.89 -3.84
N TYR A 318 -4.50 -3.66 -4.41
CA TYR A 318 -5.31 -4.70 -5.03
C TYR A 318 -4.66 -5.30 -6.29
N GLY A 319 -4.60 -6.64 -6.37
CA GLY A 319 -3.88 -7.35 -7.43
C GLY A 319 -2.35 -7.42 -7.25
N ALA A 320 -1.82 -6.83 -6.18
CA ALA A 320 -0.39 -6.87 -5.85
C ALA A 320 -0.12 -7.49 -4.47
N LYS A 321 -0.88 -7.12 -3.45
CA LYS A 321 -0.75 -7.58 -2.07
C LYS A 321 -2.12 -7.85 -1.45
N THR A 322 -2.16 -8.50 -0.29
CA THR A 322 -3.37 -8.77 0.50
C THR A 322 -3.19 -8.25 1.92
N LEU A 323 -4.11 -7.41 2.41
CA LEU A 323 -4.04 -6.91 3.79
C LEU A 323 -4.48 -7.99 4.78
N SER A 324 -3.81 -8.03 5.94
CA SER A 324 -4.14 -8.96 7.03
C SER A 324 -5.19 -8.39 7.98
N GLY A 325 -6.05 -9.26 8.52
CA GLY A 325 -7.14 -8.85 9.39
C GLY A 325 -7.57 -9.92 10.40
N GLN A 326 -8.04 -9.46 11.55
CA GLN A 326 -8.46 -10.30 12.67
C GLN A 326 -9.73 -9.73 13.32
N THR A 327 -10.70 -10.61 13.59
CA THR A 327 -11.89 -10.29 14.40
C THR A 327 -11.57 -10.46 15.88
N GLU A 328 -12.01 -9.51 16.70
CA GLU A 328 -11.88 -9.56 18.16
C GLU A 328 -13.08 -10.26 18.83
N TYR A 329 -12.79 -11.12 19.81
CA TYR A 329 -13.83 -11.68 20.67
C TYR A 329 -14.31 -10.69 21.73
N MET A 330 -15.62 -10.45 21.74
CA MET A 330 -16.28 -9.47 22.61
C MET A 330 -16.76 -10.14 23.92
N ASP A 331 -15.91 -10.18 24.95
CA ASP A 331 -16.36 -10.47 26.33
C ASP A 331 -15.90 -9.37 27.30
N TYR A 332 -16.82 -8.46 27.62
CA TYR A 332 -16.58 -7.27 28.45
C TYR A 332 -16.33 -7.57 29.93
N ASN A 333 -16.79 -8.72 30.43
CA ASN A 333 -16.76 -9.00 31.87
C ASN A 333 -15.38 -9.50 32.32
N ASP A 334 -14.67 -10.19 31.45
CA ASP A 334 -13.40 -10.86 31.79
C ASP A 334 -12.19 -9.91 31.91
N LEU A 335 -12.27 -8.69 31.36
CA LEU A 335 -11.18 -7.71 31.36
C LEU A 335 -11.48 -6.43 32.18
N GLY A 336 -12.48 -6.48 33.07
CA GLY A 336 -12.82 -5.35 33.92
C GLY A 336 -13.41 -4.16 33.15
N ASN A 337 -14.37 -4.44 32.25
CA ASN A 337 -15.09 -3.47 31.42
C ASN A 337 -14.25 -2.82 30.31
N LYS A 338 -13.29 -3.56 29.73
CA LYS A 338 -12.56 -3.19 28.51
C LYS A 338 -12.64 -4.32 27.51
N THR A 339 -12.70 -3.98 26.22
CA THR A 339 -12.73 -4.97 25.14
C THR A 339 -11.37 -5.64 24.96
N GLY A 340 -10.31 -4.80 24.86
CA GLY A 340 -8.94 -5.19 24.54
C GLY A 340 -8.79 -5.74 23.10
N LEU A 341 -7.57 -5.73 22.58
CA LEU A 341 -7.19 -6.36 21.29
C LEU A 341 -6.62 -7.76 21.52
N ARG A 342 -7.41 -8.70 22.06
CA ARG A 342 -6.93 -10.02 22.50
C ARG A 342 -6.47 -10.88 21.33
N ASP A 343 -7.30 -10.98 20.30
CA ASP A 343 -7.02 -11.83 19.14
C ASP A 343 -5.88 -11.23 18.31
N PHE A 344 -5.90 -9.91 18.08
CA PHE A 344 -4.80 -9.15 17.47
C PHE A 344 -3.46 -9.33 18.21
N ASN A 345 -3.46 -9.24 19.55
CA ASN A 345 -2.24 -9.42 20.33
C ASN A 345 -1.74 -10.86 20.24
N LYS A 346 -2.63 -11.85 20.16
CA LYS A 346 -2.22 -13.24 19.95
C LYS A 346 -1.53 -13.43 18.61
N VAL A 347 -2.09 -12.87 17.54
CA VAL A 347 -1.44 -12.91 16.23
C VAL A 347 -0.05 -12.29 16.30
N THR A 348 0.07 -11.11 16.91
CA THR A 348 1.35 -10.42 17.11
C THR A 348 2.38 -11.28 17.86
N GLU A 349 1.94 -12.01 18.88
CA GLU A 349 2.78 -12.96 19.61
C GLU A 349 3.22 -14.14 18.73
N MET A 350 2.29 -14.75 17.97
CA MET A 350 2.56 -15.91 17.11
C MET A 350 3.54 -15.59 15.98
N THR A 351 3.46 -14.39 15.41
CA THR A 351 4.32 -13.95 14.30
C THR A 351 5.69 -13.47 14.79
N GLY A 352 5.82 -13.12 16.07
CA GLY A 352 7.04 -12.53 16.63
C GLY A 352 7.18 -11.03 16.36
N GLY A 353 6.08 -10.33 16.08
CA GLY A 353 6.05 -8.87 15.97
C GLY A 353 5.14 -8.30 14.87
N GLN A 354 4.69 -9.11 13.91
CA GLN A 354 3.78 -8.67 12.85
C GLN A 354 2.32 -8.66 13.35
N SER A 355 1.64 -7.53 13.14
CA SER A 355 0.27 -7.33 13.64
C SER A 355 -0.76 -7.20 12.49
N PRO A 356 -2.03 -7.61 12.69
CA PRO A 356 -3.10 -7.40 11.71
C PRO A 356 -3.27 -5.92 11.32
N ALA A 357 -3.40 -5.63 10.02
CA ALA A 357 -3.72 -4.28 9.55
C ALA A 357 -5.19 -3.89 9.86
N ILE A 358 -6.10 -4.86 9.79
CA ILE A 358 -7.55 -4.68 10.01
C ILE A 358 -7.96 -5.34 11.33
N VAL A 359 -8.71 -4.60 12.14
CA VAL A 359 -9.41 -5.11 13.33
C VAL A 359 -10.90 -5.07 13.08
N ALA A 360 -11.53 -6.24 13.05
CA ALA A 360 -12.98 -6.37 12.96
C ALA A 360 -13.62 -6.56 14.35
N PHE A 361 -14.80 -5.98 14.54
CA PHE A 361 -15.56 -6.02 15.78
C PHE A 361 -17.05 -5.99 15.52
N ASP A 362 -17.87 -6.34 16.52
CA ASP A 362 -19.29 -6.57 16.34
C ASP A 362 -20.15 -5.67 17.25
N LEU A 363 -21.09 -4.94 16.64
CA LEU A 363 -22.05 -4.09 17.34
C LEU A 363 -23.27 -4.86 17.87
N MET A 364 -23.25 -6.20 17.82
CA MET A 364 -24.33 -7.10 18.22
C MET A 364 -25.07 -6.67 19.51
N ASP A 365 -24.32 -6.39 20.59
CA ASP A 365 -24.90 -6.10 21.91
C ASP A 365 -25.56 -4.72 22.02
N TYR A 366 -25.40 -3.85 21.02
CA TYR A 366 -26.16 -2.59 20.91
C TYR A 366 -27.57 -2.78 20.33
N SER A 367 -27.94 -3.99 19.87
CA SER A 367 -29.31 -4.26 19.41
C SER A 367 -30.31 -4.08 20.57
N SER A 368 -31.39 -3.30 20.38
CA SER A 368 -32.32 -2.97 21.48
C SER A 368 -32.92 -4.22 22.13
N SER A 369 -33.17 -5.28 21.35
CA SER A 369 -33.70 -6.54 21.84
C SER A 369 -32.75 -7.28 22.80
N ARG A 370 -31.43 -7.10 22.66
CA ARG A 370 -30.42 -7.63 23.59
C ARG A 370 -30.31 -6.79 24.86
N ILE A 371 -30.31 -5.47 24.73
CA ILE A 371 -30.34 -4.54 25.86
C ILE A 371 -31.57 -4.80 26.74
N ASN A 372 -32.73 -5.02 26.13
CA ASN A 372 -33.97 -5.38 26.83
C ASN A 372 -33.87 -6.71 27.62
N CYS A 373 -32.94 -7.58 27.24
CA CYS A 373 -32.62 -8.82 27.92
C CYS A 373 -31.38 -8.73 28.84
N GLY A 374 -30.86 -7.52 29.06
CA GLY A 374 -29.76 -7.25 30.00
C GLY A 374 -28.36 -7.34 29.40
N ALA A 375 -28.20 -7.30 28.09
CA ALA A 375 -26.88 -7.09 27.48
C ALA A 375 -26.37 -5.68 27.80
N GLU A 376 -25.08 -5.58 28.12
CA GLU A 376 -24.40 -4.35 28.49
C GLU A 376 -23.23 -4.16 27.51
N PRO A 377 -23.42 -3.43 26.39
CA PRO A 377 -22.39 -3.29 25.34
C PRO A 377 -21.15 -2.48 25.77
N GLY A 378 -21.17 -1.91 26.98
CA GLY A 378 -20.02 -1.22 27.56
C GLY A 378 -19.58 0.01 26.76
N PHE A 379 -18.28 0.12 26.52
CA PHE A 379 -17.61 1.24 25.84
C PHE A 379 -16.91 0.78 24.56
N LEU A 380 -17.51 -0.17 23.82
CA LEU A 380 -16.88 -0.77 22.64
C LEU A 380 -16.38 0.27 21.63
N SER A 381 -17.26 1.21 21.28
CA SER A 381 -16.95 2.24 20.30
C SER A 381 -15.77 3.09 20.75
N GLU A 382 -15.78 3.53 22.01
CA GLU A 382 -14.70 4.32 22.61
C GLU A 382 -13.38 3.53 22.70
N ASP A 383 -13.45 2.24 23.06
CA ASP A 383 -12.29 1.36 23.07
C ASP A 383 -11.68 1.24 21.67
N MET A 384 -12.49 0.95 20.63
CA MET A 384 -11.99 0.82 19.27
C MET A 384 -11.45 2.15 18.71
N ILE A 385 -12.06 3.29 19.04
CA ILE A 385 -11.51 4.62 18.73
C ILE A 385 -10.13 4.79 19.40
N SER A 386 -9.99 4.38 20.67
CA SER A 386 -8.70 4.41 21.36
C SER A 386 -7.67 3.50 20.69
N GLU A 387 -8.06 2.29 20.29
CA GLU A 387 -7.17 1.34 19.61
C GLU A 387 -6.72 1.87 18.24
N HIS A 388 -7.63 2.42 17.43
CA HIS A 388 -7.30 3.09 16.18
C HIS A 388 -6.32 4.25 16.40
N ASN A 389 -6.62 5.15 17.34
CA ASN A 389 -5.73 6.28 17.62
C ASN A 389 -4.34 5.80 18.08
N THR A 390 -4.27 4.79 18.94
CA THR A 390 -2.99 4.32 19.48
C THR A 390 -2.17 3.45 18.54
N LYS A 391 -2.77 2.79 17.55
CA LYS A 391 -2.09 1.79 16.70
C LYS A 391 -2.22 2.02 15.21
N ASN A 392 -3.11 2.91 14.77
CA ASN A 392 -3.49 3.12 13.37
C ASN A 392 -4.09 1.88 12.68
N VAL A 393 -4.82 1.03 13.43
CA VAL A 393 -5.52 -0.13 12.85
C VAL A 393 -6.70 0.30 11.98
N ILE A 394 -6.92 -0.34 10.84
CA ILE A 394 -8.14 -0.13 10.05
C ILE A 394 -9.30 -0.85 10.77
N LEU A 395 -10.39 -0.15 11.01
CA LEU A 395 -11.53 -0.67 11.75
C LEU A 395 -12.62 -1.21 10.81
N SER A 396 -13.12 -2.42 11.10
CA SER A 396 -14.13 -3.12 10.30
C SER A 396 -15.31 -3.61 11.14
N PRO A 397 -16.26 -2.73 11.51
CA PRO A 397 -17.45 -3.13 12.24
C PRO A 397 -18.40 -3.99 11.40
N LEU A 398 -18.88 -5.08 12.01
CA LEU A 398 -20.04 -5.86 11.55
C LEU A 398 -21.18 -5.77 12.57
N TRP A 399 -22.34 -6.32 12.23
CA TRP A 399 -23.49 -6.31 13.12
C TRP A 399 -24.32 -7.59 13.01
N HIS A 400 -24.19 -8.47 14.00
CA HIS A 400 -25.16 -9.54 14.22
C HIS A 400 -26.47 -8.98 14.79
N TRP A 401 -27.28 -8.38 13.92
CA TRP A 401 -28.50 -7.67 14.30
C TRP A 401 -29.53 -8.61 14.95
N ASN A 402 -29.66 -8.53 16.27
CA ASN A 402 -30.63 -9.33 17.01
C ASN A 402 -32.04 -8.77 16.73
N SER A 403 -32.97 -9.57 16.20
CA SER A 403 -34.21 -9.04 15.63
C SER A 403 -34.93 -8.07 16.58
N PRO A 404 -35.34 -6.87 16.12
CA PRO A 404 -35.84 -5.80 17.00
C PRO A 404 -37.10 -6.22 17.77
N THR A 405 -37.93 -7.09 17.17
CA THR A 405 -39.16 -7.63 17.74
C THR A 405 -39.30 -9.12 17.42
N GLN A 406 -40.35 -9.75 17.96
CA GLN A 406 -40.74 -11.13 17.63
C GLN A 406 -39.72 -12.23 18.00
N LEU A 407 -38.84 -11.99 18.98
CA LEU A 407 -38.01 -13.04 19.57
C LEU A 407 -38.86 -14.19 20.10
N LYS A 408 -38.45 -15.43 19.84
CA LYS A 408 -39.15 -16.62 20.37
C LYS A 408 -38.98 -16.74 21.89
N ASP A 409 -37.85 -16.31 22.41
CA ASP A 409 -37.58 -16.17 23.85
C ASP A 409 -37.71 -14.70 24.29
N SER A 410 -38.92 -14.15 24.19
CA SER A 410 -39.20 -12.77 24.59
C SER A 410 -39.11 -12.51 26.10
N ASN A 411 -38.97 -13.56 26.91
CA ASN A 411 -38.86 -13.46 28.37
C ASN A 411 -37.40 -13.55 28.86
N CYS A 412 -36.43 -13.61 27.94
CA CYS A 412 -35.00 -13.61 28.23
C CYS A 412 -34.56 -14.74 29.18
N SER A 413 -35.16 -15.93 29.06
CA SER A 413 -35.03 -17.00 30.06
C SER A 413 -34.64 -18.36 29.47
N GLY A 414 -34.62 -18.46 28.14
CA GLY A 414 -34.25 -19.64 27.39
C GLY A 414 -32.74 -19.83 27.28
N SER A 415 -32.34 -21.00 26.79
CA SER A 415 -30.96 -21.34 26.45
C SER A 415 -30.93 -22.14 25.15
N GLY A 416 -29.78 -22.15 24.47
CA GLY A 416 -29.60 -22.84 23.20
C GLY A 416 -30.08 -22.04 21.98
N SER A 417 -30.29 -22.73 20.85
CA SER A 417 -30.50 -22.15 19.51
C SER A 417 -31.73 -21.25 19.31
N THR A 418 -32.57 -21.10 20.32
CA THR A 418 -33.76 -20.22 20.30
C THR A 418 -33.76 -19.21 21.44
N ALA A 419 -32.67 -19.10 22.20
CA ALA A 419 -32.53 -18.12 23.27
C ALA A 419 -32.50 -16.69 22.69
N TRP A 420 -32.78 -15.71 23.53
CA TRP A 420 -32.82 -14.30 23.14
C TRP A 420 -31.50 -13.79 22.52
N TYR A 421 -30.35 -14.27 23.03
CA TYR A 421 -29.02 -13.97 22.50
C TYR A 421 -28.71 -14.69 21.18
N SER A 422 -29.62 -15.52 20.66
CA SER A 422 -29.51 -16.10 19.32
C SER A 422 -30.45 -15.40 18.34
N GLY A 423 -31.09 -14.30 18.73
CA GLY A 423 -32.18 -13.63 18.01
C GLY A 423 -31.83 -13.03 16.65
N PHE A 424 -30.55 -13.00 16.27
CA PHE A 424 -30.11 -12.71 14.91
C PHE A 424 -30.36 -13.90 13.95
N TYR A 425 -30.39 -15.14 14.46
CA TYR A 425 -30.74 -16.32 13.69
C TYR A 425 -32.24 -16.42 13.40
N THR A 426 -32.58 -16.82 12.17
CA THR A 426 -33.93 -17.16 11.71
C THR A 426 -34.63 -18.18 12.61
N THR A 427 -33.88 -19.09 13.22
CA THR A 427 -34.43 -20.10 14.13
C THR A 427 -34.90 -19.54 15.47
N ALA A 428 -34.40 -18.38 15.89
CA ALA A 428 -34.68 -17.78 17.20
C ALA A 428 -35.71 -16.64 17.18
N THR A 429 -36.17 -16.22 16.01
CA THR A 429 -37.16 -15.14 15.86
C THR A 429 -38.30 -15.53 14.91
N ASN A 430 -39.45 -14.87 15.05
CA ASN A 430 -40.56 -14.92 14.09
C ASN A 430 -40.66 -13.62 13.27
N PHE A 431 -39.65 -12.75 13.35
CA PHE A 431 -39.62 -11.48 12.62
C PHE A 431 -39.76 -11.71 11.11
N ASN A 432 -40.63 -10.94 10.47
CA ASN A 432 -40.90 -11.05 9.04
C ASN A 432 -40.54 -9.73 8.35
N LEU A 433 -39.34 -9.67 7.78
CA LEU A 433 -38.82 -8.47 7.12
C LEU A 433 -39.75 -7.98 6.01
N LYS A 434 -40.27 -8.88 5.18
CA LYS A 434 -41.18 -8.52 4.07
C LYS A 434 -42.44 -7.81 4.56
N ASN A 435 -43.04 -8.28 5.66
CA ASN A 435 -44.21 -7.65 6.27
C ASN A 435 -43.85 -6.30 6.90
N ALA A 436 -42.71 -6.21 7.60
CA ALA A 436 -42.24 -4.97 8.19
C ALA A 436 -42.03 -3.89 7.12
N LEU A 437 -41.36 -4.22 6.00
CA LEU A 437 -41.14 -3.28 4.89
C LEU A 437 -42.41 -2.90 4.14
N ALA A 438 -43.44 -3.77 4.14
CA ALA A 438 -44.70 -3.50 3.45
C ALA A 438 -45.61 -2.49 4.19
N ASP A 439 -45.44 -2.32 5.50
CA ASP A 439 -46.19 -1.35 6.31
C ASP A 439 -45.25 -0.52 7.19
N GLN A 440 -44.89 0.67 6.69
CA GLN A 440 -44.00 1.61 7.39
C GLN A 440 -44.60 2.16 8.70
N ASN A 441 -45.92 2.02 8.93
CA ASN A 441 -46.55 2.41 10.19
C ASN A 441 -46.60 1.27 11.22
N SER A 442 -46.15 0.07 10.84
CA SER A 442 -46.14 -1.09 11.74
C SER A 442 -45.11 -0.91 12.85
N ALA A 443 -45.39 -1.52 14.02
CA ALA A 443 -44.44 -1.53 15.13
C ALA A 443 -43.12 -2.20 14.76
N ASP A 444 -43.14 -3.21 13.88
CA ASP A 444 -41.94 -3.91 13.43
C ASP A 444 -41.06 -3.00 12.54
N TYR A 445 -41.64 -2.19 11.65
CA TYR A 445 -40.88 -1.21 10.88
C TYR A 445 -40.29 -0.11 11.76
N GLN A 446 -41.08 0.41 12.70
CA GLN A 446 -40.61 1.46 13.61
C GLN A 446 -39.48 0.96 14.52
N ALA A 447 -39.55 -0.29 15.00
CA ALA A 447 -38.48 -0.89 15.78
C ALA A 447 -37.21 -1.13 14.95
N LEU A 448 -37.37 -1.52 13.67
CA LEU A 448 -36.26 -1.66 12.71
C LEU A 448 -35.55 -0.32 12.45
N ILE A 449 -36.27 0.79 12.36
CA ILE A 449 -35.68 2.14 12.25
C ILE A 449 -35.02 2.55 13.57
N SER A 450 -35.61 2.23 14.73
CA SER A 450 -35.04 2.54 16.03
C SER A 450 -33.68 1.89 16.23
N ASP A 451 -33.56 0.59 15.96
CA ASP A 451 -32.28 -0.13 16.06
C ASP A 451 -31.22 0.48 15.12
N MET A 452 -31.61 0.85 13.90
CA MET A 452 -30.72 1.57 12.97
C MET A 452 -30.25 2.91 13.53
N ASP A 453 -31.14 3.69 14.16
CA ASP A 453 -30.78 4.99 14.74
C ASP A 453 -29.83 4.82 15.94
N ASP A 454 -30.01 3.78 16.75
CA ASP A 454 -29.13 3.46 17.87
C ASP A 454 -27.72 3.06 17.38
N ILE A 455 -27.63 2.21 16.34
CA ILE A 455 -26.35 1.87 15.70
C ILE A 455 -25.71 3.08 15.02
N ALA A 456 -26.50 3.92 14.34
CA ALA A 456 -25.98 5.13 13.72
C ALA A 456 -25.37 6.07 14.76
N ALA A 457 -25.93 6.15 15.97
CA ALA A 457 -25.36 6.94 17.07
C ALA A 457 -23.98 6.41 17.51
N GLU A 458 -23.77 5.10 17.52
CA GLU A 458 -22.46 4.51 17.80
C GLU A 458 -21.45 4.76 16.67
N LEU A 459 -21.86 4.52 15.41
CA LEU A 459 -21.02 4.81 14.23
C LEU A 459 -20.66 6.30 14.12
N LYS A 460 -21.55 7.18 14.59
CA LYS A 460 -21.32 8.63 14.62
C LYS A 460 -20.14 9.03 15.51
N LYS A 461 -19.84 8.28 16.58
CA LYS A 461 -18.67 8.53 17.44
C LYS A 461 -17.36 8.41 16.66
N PHE A 462 -17.25 7.41 15.80
CA PHE A 462 -16.10 7.25 14.90
C PHE A 462 -16.06 8.36 13.84
N ALA A 463 -17.22 8.75 13.31
CA ALA A 463 -17.32 9.85 12.35
C ALA A 463 -16.87 11.19 12.96
N ASP A 464 -17.24 11.45 14.22
CA ASP A 464 -16.79 12.64 14.97
C ASP A 464 -15.29 12.63 15.28
N ALA A 465 -14.68 11.45 15.33
CA ALA A 465 -13.24 11.26 15.44
C ALA A 465 -12.51 11.23 14.08
N ASP A 466 -13.22 11.44 12.96
CA ASP A 466 -12.73 11.29 11.58
C ASP A 466 -12.07 9.93 11.29
N ILE A 467 -12.62 8.86 11.88
CA ILE A 467 -12.12 7.49 11.72
C ILE A 467 -12.94 6.76 10.64
N PRO A 468 -12.32 6.32 9.53
CA PRO A 468 -12.98 5.51 8.51
C PRO A 468 -13.32 4.12 9.02
N LEU A 469 -14.45 3.58 8.56
CA LEU A 469 -14.93 2.24 8.92
C LEU A 469 -15.23 1.41 7.68
N LEU A 470 -14.71 0.18 7.63
CA LEU A 470 -15.19 -0.87 6.72
C LEU A 470 -16.51 -1.41 7.28
N TRP A 471 -17.62 -0.77 6.95
CA TRP A 471 -18.94 -1.10 7.46
C TRP A 471 -19.53 -2.28 6.72
N ARG A 472 -19.68 -3.41 7.42
CA ARG A 472 -20.16 -4.68 6.86
C ARG A 472 -21.48 -5.14 7.50
N PRO A 473 -22.61 -4.48 7.20
CA PRO A 473 -23.92 -4.85 7.72
C PRO A 473 -24.56 -6.00 6.95
N LEU A 474 -25.58 -6.64 7.54
CA LEU A 474 -26.47 -7.59 6.86
C LEU A 474 -25.70 -8.70 6.12
N HIS A 475 -24.58 -9.16 6.71
CA HIS A 475 -23.67 -10.14 6.12
C HIS A 475 -24.35 -11.51 5.93
N GLU A 476 -23.78 -12.32 5.03
CA GLU A 476 -24.21 -13.69 4.73
C GLU A 476 -25.70 -13.89 4.37
N ALA A 477 -26.37 -12.85 3.86
CA ALA A 477 -27.83 -12.87 3.67
C ALA A 477 -28.31 -14.04 2.78
N GLU A 478 -27.55 -14.41 1.76
CA GLU A 478 -27.87 -15.52 0.85
C GLU A 478 -28.01 -16.88 1.57
N GLY A 479 -27.34 -17.06 2.71
CA GLY A 479 -27.41 -18.28 3.51
C GLY A 479 -28.78 -18.53 4.17
N GLY A 480 -29.56 -17.47 4.41
CA GLY A 480 -30.90 -17.55 5.00
C GLY A 480 -30.95 -17.92 6.49
N TRP A 481 -29.81 -18.17 7.13
CA TRP A 481 -29.74 -18.46 8.57
C TRP A 481 -29.91 -17.23 9.45
N PHE A 482 -29.65 -16.03 8.94
CA PHE A 482 -30.00 -14.77 9.61
C PHE A 482 -31.37 -14.24 9.15
N TRP A 483 -32.08 -13.56 10.05
CA TRP A 483 -33.47 -13.16 9.76
C TRP A 483 -33.59 -12.19 8.57
N TRP A 484 -32.57 -11.39 8.28
CA TRP A 484 -32.54 -10.51 7.10
C TRP A 484 -32.38 -11.29 5.79
N GLY A 485 -31.74 -12.46 5.85
CA GLY A 485 -31.60 -13.41 4.75
C GLY A 485 -32.76 -14.41 4.62
N ALA A 486 -33.61 -14.56 5.64
CA ALA A 486 -34.72 -15.50 5.65
C ALA A 486 -35.88 -15.12 4.70
N SER A 487 -35.90 -13.87 4.25
CA SER A 487 -36.87 -13.36 3.27
C SER A 487 -36.36 -13.55 1.83
N ASP A 488 -37.01 -12.93 0.85
CA ASP A 488 -36.53 -12.93 -0.53
C ASP A 488 -35.41 -11.90 -0.75
N ALA A 489 -34.59 -12.10 -1.79
CA ALA A 489 -33.51 -11.20 -2.15
C ALA A 489 -33.98 -9.75 -2.41
N ALA A 490 -35.23 -9.55 -2.84
CA ALA A 490 -35.81 -8.22 -3.01
C ALA A 490 -35.98 -7.49 -1.66
N SER A 491 -36.39 -8.21 -0.62
CA SER A 491 -36.54 -7.68 0.73
C SER A 491 -35.19 -7.31 1.35
N LEU A 492 -34.15 -8.13 1.15
CA LEU A 492 -32.79 -7.79 1.58
C LEU A 492 -32.28 -6.52 0.91
N LYS A 493 -32.41 -6.41 -0.43
CA LYS A 493 -31.96 -5.21 -1.15
C LYS A 493 -32.70 -3.96 -0.69
N ALA A 494 -34.00 -4.06 -0.43
CA ALA A 494 -34.78 -2.96 0.13
C ALA A 494 -34.31 -2.55 1.54
N LEU A 495 -33.96 -3.52 2.39
CA LEU A 495 -33.39 -3.25 3.72
C LEU A 495 -32.01 -2.60 3.64
N TRP A 496 -31.14 -3.08 2.75
CA TRP A 496 -29.81 -2.51 2.51
C TRP A 496 -29.92 -1.05 2.08
N GLN A 497 -30.75 -0.76 1.07
CA GLN A 497 -30.96 0.59 0.55
C GLN A 497 -31.58 1.52 1.61
N LEU A 498 -32.50 1.00 2.43
CA LEU A 498 -33.05 1.73 3.57
C LEU A 498 -31.97 2.09 4.59
N MET A 499 -31.08 1.15 4.93
CA MET A 499 -29.96 1.39 5.85
C MET A 499 -28.97 2.39 5.27
N TYR A 500 -28.61 2.26 4.00
CA TYR A 500 -27.74 3.22 3.29
C TYR A 500 -28.32 4.63 3.35
N GLN A 501 -29.58 4.80 2.96
CA GLN A 501 -30.26 6.09 3.06
C GLN A 501 -30.27 6.62 4.49
N ARG A 502 -30.60 5.77 5.47
CA ARG A 502 -30.68 6.20 6.87
C ARG A 502 -29.31 6.63 7.39
N PHE A 503 -28.26 5.88 7.12
CA PHE A 503 -26.92 6.14 7.68
C PHE A 503 -26.22 7.28 6.94
N THR A 504 -26.23 7.25 5.61
CA THR A 504 -25.49 8.21 4.78
C THR A 504 -26.28 9.50 4.55
N GLU A 505 -27.59 9.45 4.27
CA GLU A 505 -28.36 10.67 3.96
C GLU A 505 -29.00 11.31 5.20
N VAL A 506 -29.54 10.52 6.12
CA VAL A 506 -30.21 11.06 7.32
C VAL A 506 -29.21 11.37 8.43
N HIS A 507 -28.37 10.40 8.80
CA HIS A 507 -27.38 10.56 9.87
C HIS A 507 -26.04 11.16 9.40
N GLN A 508 -25.85 11.35 8.09
CA GLN A 508 -24.67 11.98 7.50
C GLN A 508 -23.36 11.29 7.91
N LEU A 509 -23.40 9.96 8.03
CA LEU A 509 -22.23 9.13 8.30
C LEU A 509 -21.39 9.01 7.03
N ASN A 510 -20.48 9.97 6.88
CA ASN A 510 -19.60 10.10 5.72
C ASN A 510 -18.27 9.35 5.87
N ASN A 511 -18.10 8.59 6.95
CA ASN A 511 -16.90 7.82 7.26
C ASN A 511 -17.04 6.31 6.95
N LEU A 512 -18.13 5.89 6.31
CA LEU A 512 -18.42 4.47 6.05
C LEU A 512 -18.00 4.06 4.64
N ILE A 513 -17.26 2.95 4.55
CA ILE A 513 -16.99 2.18 3.33
C ILE A 513 -17.88 0.94 3.37
N TRP A 514 -18.83 0.83 2.45
CA TRP A 514 -19.89 -0.17 2.47
C TRP A 514 -19.42 -1.51 1.90
N VAL A 515 -19.37 -2.54 2.74
CA VAL A 515 -18.89 -3.88 2.40
C VAL A 515 -20.07 -4.85 2.31
N TYR A 516 -20.43 -5.30 1.10
CA TYR A 516 -21.46 -6.32 0.88
C TYR A 516 -20.83 -7.70 0.84
N THR A 517 -21.44 -8.68 1.52
CA THR A 517 -20.88 -10.02 1.60
C THR A 517 -21.82 -11.09 1.09
N ALA A 518 -21.28 -11.99 0.26
CA ALA A 518 -21.97 -13.20 -0.17
C ALA A 518 -21.54 -14.41 0.69
N ALA A 519 -22.47 -15.34 0.89
CA ALA A 519 -22.24 -16.65 1.49
C ALA A 519 -23.02 -17.70 0.70
N GLY A 520 -22.44 -18.88 0.47
CA GLY A 520 -23.12 -19.95 -0.28
C GLY A 520 -22.94 -19.86 -1.80
N SER A 521 -24.02 -19.69 -2.57
CA SER A 521 -24.01 -19.90 -4.03
C SER A 521 -23.51 -18.72 -4.86
N LEU A 522 -23.23 -17.57 -4.23
CA LEU A 522 -22.78 -16.34 -4.87
C LEU A 522 -23.81 -15.79 -5.87
N SER A 523 -25.11 -15.98 -5.63
CA SER A 523 -26.15 -15.51 -6.56
C SER A 523 -26.15 -13.99 -6.68
N ALA A 524 -26.18 -13.48 -7.91
CA ALA A 524 -26.25 -12.04 -8.18
C ALA A 524 -27.58 -11.39 -7.72
N ASP A 525 -28.61 -12.20 -7.45
CA ASP A 525 -29.94 -11.69 -7.09
C ASP A 525 -29.94 -10.91 -5.76
N TRP A 526 -28.99 -11.23 -4.86
CA TRP A 526 -28.84 -10.64 -3.54
C TRP A 526 -28.03 -9.34 -3.53
N TYR A 527 -27.34 -9.00 -4.63
CA TYR A 527 -26.48 -7.82 -4.69
C TYR A 527 -27.30 -6.51 -4.61
N PRO A 528 -27.04 -5.61 -3.64
CA PRO A 528 -27.80 -4.38 -3.45
C PRO A 528 -27.73 -3.37 -4.61
N GLY A 529 -26.64 -3.41 -5.38
CA GLY A 529 -26.38 -2.52 -6.52
C GLY A 529 -25.13 -1.66 -6.35
N ASP A 530 -24.53 -1.27 -7.47
CA ASP A 530 -23.25 -0.56 -7.53
C ASP A 530 -23.23 0.78 -6.76
N ALA A 531 -24.39 1.44 -6.61
CA ALA A 531 -24.58 2.71 -5.91
C ALA A 531 -24.58 2.60 -4.38
N TYR A 532 -24.60 1.38 -3.82
CA TYR A 532 -24.78 1.17 -2.38
C TYR A 532 -23.67 0.31 -1.76
N VAL A 533 -22.66 -0.07 -2.55
CA VAL A 533 -21.60 -1.00 -2.16
C VAL A 533 -20.26 -0.49 -2.67
N ASP A 534 -19.27 -0.39 -1.78
CA ASP A 534 -17.88 -0.06 -2.13
C ASP A 534 -17.04 -1.33 -2.38
N ILE A 535 -17.19 -2.34 -1.53
CA ILE A 535 -16.39 -3.58 -1.55
C ILE A 535 -17.33 -4.79 -1.57
N VAL A 536 -16.97 -5.82 -2.35
CA VAL A 536 -17.67 -7.12 -2.37
C VAL A 536 -16.83 -8.16 -1.63
N GLY A 537 -17.44 -8.81 -0.66
CA GLY A 537 -16.85 -9.80 0.22
C GLY A 537 -17.37 -11.21 -0.01
N TYR A 538 -16.58 -12.19 0.42
CA TYR A 538 -17.01 -13.56 0.64
C TYR A 538 -16.64 -14.01 2.06
N ASP A 539 -17.59 -14.64 2.75
CA ASP A 539 -17.32 -15.27 4.05
C ASP A 539 -17.08 -16.78 3.82
N GLY A 540 -15.83 -17.21 4.08
CA GLY A 540 -15.29 -18.50 3.66
C GLY A 540 -14.85 -19.40 4.81
N TYR A 541 -15.66 -20.40 5.14
CA TYR A 541 -15.37 -21.40 6.16
C TYR A 541 -15.23 -22.80 5.55
N ASP A 542 -14.02 -23.38 5.58
CA ASP A 542 -13.75 -24.74 5.08
C ASP A 542 -12.80 -25.53 6.00
N GLY A 543 -13.09 -25.53 7.31
CA GLY A 543 -12.27 -26.22 8.30
C GLY A 543 -10.91 -25.55 8.48
N LYS A 544 -9.89 -26.01 7.74
CA LYS A 544 -8.53 -25.45 7.77
C LYS A 544 -8.22 -24.74 6.44
N ASN A 545 -8.19 -23.42 6.48
CA ASN A 545 -8.11 -22.57 5.28
C ASN A 545 -6.68 -22.40 4.73
N ALA A 546 -5.64 -22.83 5.44
CA ALA A 546 -4.26 -22.78 4.93
C ALA A 546 -4.08 -23.52 3.58
N GLY A 547 -4.93 -24.51 3.28
CA GLY A 547 -4.93 -25.22 2.00
C GLY A 547 -6.02 -24.77 1.02
N ASN A 548 -6.83 -23.76 1.35
CA ASN A 548 -7.96 -23.34 0.54
C ASN A 548 -7.88 -21.84 0.21
N PRO A 549 -7.50 -21.47 -1.03
CA PRO A 549 -7.43 -20.07 -1.45
C PRO A 549 -8.80 -19.42 -1.73
N PHE A 550 -9.89 -20.19 -1.67
CA PHE A 550 -11.23 -19.80 -2.15
C PHE A 550 -11.25 -19.30 -3.60
N LYS A 551 -10.40 -19.88 -4.46
CA LYS A 551 -10.19 -19.44 -5.86
C LYS A 551 -11.48 -19.38 -6.68
N THR A 552 -12.34 -20.39 -6.56
CA THR A 552 -13.58 -20.45 -7.34
C THR A 552 -14.50 -19.28 -7.01
N GLN A 553 -14.59 -18.94 -5.72
CA GLN A 553 -15.37 -17.83 -5.23
C GLN A 553 -14.76 -16.50 -5.65
N PHE A 554 -13.44 -16.36 -5.53
CA PHE A 554 -12.72 -15.20 -6.03
C PHE A 554 -12.97 -14.96 -7.52
N THR A 555 -12.80 -16.00 -8.34
CA THR A 555 -12.98 -15.93 -9.80
C THR A 555 -14.42 -15.54 -10.14
N THR A 556 -15.41 -16.17 -9.49
CA THR A 556 -16.83 -15.85 -9.72
C THR A 556 -17.17 -14.40 -9.38
N LEU A 557 -16.59 -13.86 -8.30
CA LEU A 557 -16.77 -12.46 -7.92
C LEU A 557 -15.99 -11.53 -8.86
N LYS A 558 -14.78 -11.91 -9.28
CA LYS A 558 -13.94 -11.18 -10.24
C LYS A 558 -14.68 -11.02 -11.55
N ASP A 559 -15.16 -12.10 -12.16
CA ASP A 559 -15.86 -12.06 -13.45
C ASP A 559 -17.08 -11.11 -13.45
N ARG A 560 -17.70 -10.95 -12.27
CA ARG A 560 -18.86 -10.08 -12.06
C ARG A 560 -18.48 -8.62 -11.81
N PHE A 561 -17.44 -8.37 -11.02
CA PHE A 561 -17.11 -7.05 -10.46
C PHE A 561 -15.73 -6.51 -10.86
N ASP A 562 -15.05 -7.15 -11.80
CA ASP A 562 -13.70 -6.75 -12.24
C ASP A 562 -13.63 -5.28 -12.64
N GLY A 563 -12.60 -4.59 -12.17
CA GLY A 563 -12.39 -3.15 -12.38
C GLY A 563 -13.47 -2.24 -11.78
N LYS A 564 -14.44 -2.78 -11.03
CA LYS A 564 -15.55 -2.00 -10.45
C LYS A 564 -15.53 -1.95 -8.93
N LYS A 565 -15.24 -3.09 -8.29
CA LYS A 565 -15.26 -3.25 -6.84
C LYS A 565 -14.06 -4.06 -6.41
N LEU A 566 -13.52 -3.72 -5.24
CA LEU A 566 -12.56 -4.58 -4.56
C LEU A 566 -13.26 -5.89 -4.15
N ILE A 567 -12.50 -6.98 -4.16
CA ILE A 567 -12.99 -8.31 -3.79
C ILE A 567 -12.19 -8.78 -2.58
N ALA A 568 -12.87 -8.99 -1.46
CA ALA A 568 -12.26 -9.31 -0.18
C ALA A 568 -12.76 -10.64 0.40
N LEU A 569 -11.93 -11.26 1.23
CA LEU A 569 -12.29 -12.47 1.99
C LEU A 569 -12.67 -12.01 3.41
N THR A 570 -13.93 -11.62 3.56
CA THR A 570 -14.39 -10.79 4.68
C THR A 570 -14.55 -11.53 6.00
N GLU A 571 -14.62 -12.86 5.98
CA GLU A 571 -14.49 -13.74 7.13
C GLU A 571 -13.85 -15.07 6.72
N THR A 572 -13.05 -15.64 7.62
CA THR A 572 -12.43 -16.96 7.49
C THR A 572 -12.32 -17.65 8.83
N GLY A 573 -12.37 -18.98 8.86
CA GLY A 573 -12.14 -19.73 10.11
C GLY A 573 -10.69 -19.67 10.58
N THR A 574 -9.74 -20.02 9.71
CA THR A 574 -8.29 -19.95 10.01
C THR A 574 -7.61 -18.96 9.08
N VAL A 575 -6.44 -18.47 9.48
CA VAL A 575 -5.59 -17.61 8.62
C VAL A 575 -5.34 -18.34 7.28
N PRO A 576 -5.56 -17.69 6.12
CA PRO A 576 -5.29 -18.29 4.83
C PRO A 576 -3.80 -18.26 4.49
N ASP A 577 -3.34 -19.16 3.61
CA ASP A 577 -2.01 -19.08 2.99
C ASP A 577 -2.04 -18.08 1.83
N ILE A 578 -1.43 -16.91 2.04
CA ILE A 578 -1.44 -15.80 1.07
C ILE A 578 -0.54 -16.12 -0.13
N ALA A 579 0.55 -16.86 0.06
CA ALA A 579 1.41 -17.29 -1.03
C ALA A 579 0.64 -18.25 -1.95
N LEU A 580 -0.10 -19.20 -1.37
CA LEU A 580 -0.96 -20.12 -2.12
C LEU A 580 -2.07 -19.37 -2.87
N MET A 581 -2.74 -18.41 -2.22
CA MET A 581 -3.75 -17.55 -2.85
C MET A 581 -3.21 -16.88 -4.11
N GLN A 582 -2.05 -16.21 -4.01
CA GLN A 582 -1.44 -15.51 -5.14
C GLN A 582 -0.95 -16.49 -6.21
N GLN A 583 -0.36 -17.62 -5.82
CA GLN A 583 0.04 -18.68 -6.75
C GLN A 583 -1.15 -19.24 -7.54
N GLN A 584 -2.33 -19.31 -6.92
CA GLN A 584 -3.57 -19.76 -7.54
C GLN A 584 -4.41 -18.62 -8.17
N ASN A 585 -3.86 -17.40 -8.23
CA ASN A 585 -4.50 -16.19 -8.78
C ASN A 585 -5.79 -15.75 -8.07
N ALA A 586 -5.91 -16.08 -6.78
CA ALA A 586 -6.94 -15.57 -5.88
C ALA A 586 -6.44 -14.29 -5.17
N TRP A 587 -6.47 -13.17 -5.87
CA TRP A 587 -5.93 -11.88 -5.40
C TRP A 587 -6.93 -11.12 -4.50
N TRP A 588 -7.28 -11.70 -3.35
CA TRP A 588 -8.16 -11.04 -2.37
C TRP A 588 -7.55 -9.72 -1.87
N ALA A 589 -8.34 -8.65 -1.78
CA ALA A 589 -7.89 -7.33 -1.33
C ALA A 589 -7.43 -7.36 0.13
N TYR A 590 -8.18 -8.04 0.98
CA TYR A 590 -7.84 -8.33 2.36
C TYR A 590 -8.50 -9.63 2.80
N PHE A 591 -8.02 -10.20 3.90
CA PHE A 591 -8.72 -11.24 4.64
C PHE A 591 -9.02 -10.78 6.07
N VAL A 592 -10.09 -11.30 6.68
CA VAL A 592 -10.33 -11.17 8.12
C VAL A 592 -10.58 -12.54 8.71
N THR A 593 -9.85 -12.91 9.76
CA THR A 593 -10.00 -14.22 10.42
C THR A 593 -10.92 -14.10 11.63
N TRP A 594 -11.83 -15.06 11.79
CA TRP A 594 -12.73 -15.15 12.92
C TRP A 594 -11.98 -15.55 14.21
N SER A 595 -12.56 -15.20 15.35
CA SER A 595 -11.98 -15.54 16.65
C SER A 595 -12.25 -17.00 17.04
N SER A 596 -11.42 -17.54 17.93
CA SER A 596 -11.62 -18.85 18.60
C SER A 596 -12.73 -18.88 19.66
N GLU A 597 -13.48 -17.79 19.83
CA GLU A 597 -14.67 -17.66 20.68
C GLU A 597 -14.48 -18.08 22.15
N GLY A 598 -13.36 -17.68 22.76
CA GLY A 598 -13.17 -17.86 24.20
C GLY A 598 -12.93 -19.32 24.64
N SER A 599 -12.54 -20.22 23.74
CA SER A 599 -11.73 -21.37 24.15
C SER A 599 -10.48 -20.84 24.87
N SER A 600 -9.82 -21.62 25.73
CA SER A 600 -8.70 -21.16 26.59
C SER A 600 -7.48 -20.54 25.88
N GLU A 601 -7.56 -20.33 24.57
CA GLU A 601 -6.60 -19.73 23.67
C GLU A 601 -7.33 -18.69 22.78
N TYR A 602 -7.18 -17.39 23.06
CA TYR A 602 -7.61 -16.30 22.16
C TYR A 602 -6.82 -16.33 20.86
N GLY A 603 -7.34 -15.79 19.76
CA GLY A 603 -6.70 -15.75 18.44
C GLY A 603 -7.49 -16.47 17.35
N PRO A 604 -6.92 -16.56 16.13
CA PRO A 604 -7.59 -17.21 15.02
C PRO A 604 -7.90 -18.69 15.30
N GLN A 605 -9.09 -19.13 14.90
CA GLN A 605 -9.60 -20.46 15.24
C GLN A 605 -8.66 -21.56 14.70
N ASN A 606 -8.31 -22.56 15.54
CA ASN A 606 -7.44 -23.70 15.17
C ASN A 606 -6.10 -23.29 14.50
N ALA A 607 -5.59 -22.10 14.79
CA ALA A 607 -4.41 -21.56 14.12
C ALA A 607 -3.12 -22.25 14.58
N ASP A 608 -2.34 -22.73 13.61
CA ASP A 608 -0.95 -23.14 13.84
C ASP A 608 -0.05 -21.91 13.79
N ALA A 609 0.77 -21.69 14.82
CA ALA A 609 1.58 -20.48 14.93
C ALA A 609 2.60 -20.34 13.78
N ALA A 610 3.12 -21.45 13.23
CA ALA A 610 4.05 -21.38 12.11
C ALA A 610 3.33 -21.02 10.80
N GLU A 611 2.09 -21.49 10.61
CA GLU A 611 1.25 -21.10 9.47
C GLU A 611 0.83 -19.64 9.53
N VAL A 612 0.37 -19.16 10.70
CA VAL A 612 0.06 -17.74 10.92
C VAL A 612 1.30 -16.90 10.61
N LYS A 613 2.45 -17.27 11.18
CA LYS A 613 3.71 -16.57 10.95
C LYS A 613 4.09 -16.53 9.47
N ALA A 614 4.02 -17.66 8.78
CA ALA A 614 4.36 -17.73 7.35
C ALA A 614 3.45 -16.82 6.49
N SER A 615 2.15 -16.77 6.78
CA SER A 615 1.23 -15.89 6.06
C SER A 615 1.50 -14.40 6.33
N TYR A 616 1.84 -14.03 7.56
CA TYR A 616 2.13 -12.64 7.93
C TYR A 616 3.52 -12.17 7.47
N GLU A 617 4.54 -13.04 7.44
CA GLU A 617 5.89 -12.71 6.95
C GLU A 617 6.02 -12.76 5.42
N PHE A 618 5.02 -13.32 4.73
CA PHE A 618 5.03 -13.36 3.28
C PHE A 618 5.05 -11.94 2.71
N GLU A 619 5.99 -11.67 1.79
CA GLU A 619 6.16 -10.35 1.18
C GLU A 619 4.86 -9.85 0.52
N GLY A 620 3.99 -10.76 0.07
CA GLY A 620 2.69 -10.44 -0.52
C GLY A 620 1.62 -9.96 0.47
N THR A 621 1.92 -9.91 1.77
CA THR A 621 0.98 -9.53 2.84
C THR A 621 1.29 -8.12 3.34
N LEU A 622 0.25 -7.32 3.57
CA LEU A 622 0.36 -6.01 4.22
C LEU A 622 -0.18 -6.10 5.64
N ASN A 623 0.66 -5.74 6.60
CA ASN A 623 0.40 -5.76 8.03
C ASN A 623 0.21 -4.34 8.57
N LEU A 624 0.05 -4.20 9.89
CA LEU A 624 -0.20 -2.91 10.52
C LEU A 624 0.86 -1.85 10.19
N ASP A 625 2.14 -2.24 10.18
CA ASP A 625 3.27 -1.33 9.91
C ASP A 625 3.26 -0.79 8.47
N ASP A 626 2.53 -1.44 7.57
CA ASP A 626 2.38 -1.03 6.16
C ASP A 626 1.22 -0.05 5.93
N VAL A 627 0.38 0.21 6.95
CA VAL A 627 -0.79 1.10 6.82
C VAL A 627 -0.33 2.57 6.77
N PRO A 628 -0.59 3.32 5.67
CA PRO A 628 -0.20 4.71 5.53
C PRO A 628 -0.84 5.63 6.59
N GLY A 629 -0.13 6.70 6.95
CA GLY A 629 -0.58 7.59 8.03
C GLY A 629 -0.34 7.03 9.44
N GLY A 630 0.30 5.85 9.55
CA GLY A 630 0.77 5.30 10.82
C GLY A 630 1.62 6.31 11.55
N ARG A 631 1.21 6.65 12.77
CA ARG A 631 2.01 7.49 13.67
C ARG A 631 3.35 6.80 13.86
N ALA A 632 4.45 7.54 13.69
CA ALA A 632 5.77 6.97 13.89
C ALA A 632 5.87 6.45 15.33
N LYS A 633 5.99 5.13 15.46
CA LYS A 633 6.34 4.49 16.73
C LYS A 633 7.81 4.78 16.97
N VAL A 634 8.13 5.36 18.12
CA VAL A 634 9.51 5.50 18.54
C VAL A 634 9.92 4.29 19.37
N GLU A 635 11.11 3.79 19.11
CA GLU A 635 11.76 2.76 19.91
C GLU A 635 12.83 3.37 20.80
N ALA A 636 13.29 2.63 21.80
CA ALA A 636 14.40 3.05 22.64
C ALA A 636 15.65 3.25 21.77
N GLY A 637 16.23 4.46 21.80
CA GLY A 637 17.35 4.83 20.94
C GLY A 637 17.44 6.32 20.63
N LEU A 638 18.39 6.67 19.77
CA LEU A 638 18.56 8.02 19.25
C LEU A 638 17.43 8.36 18.29
N TYR A 639 16.69 9.43 18.57
CA TYR A 639 15.66 9.99 17.70
C TYR A 639 16.26 10.99 16.71
N ASP A 640 17.08 11.93 17.19
CA ASP A 640 17.74 12.93 16.36
C ASP A 640 19.09 13.32 16.97
N GLY A 641 20.16 13.17 16.19
CA GLY A 641 21.51 13.63 16.53
C GLY A 641 22.01 14.71 15.57
N PHE A 642 21.16 15.20 14.67
CA PHE A 642 21.44 16.32 13.76
C PHE A 642 22.63 16.13 12.79
N GLU A 643 23.15 14.92 12.70
CA GLU A 643 24.21 14.55 11.76
C GLU A 643 23.67 14.43 10.34
N LEU A 644 24.51 14.80 9.37
CA LEU A 644 24.20 14.55 7.97
C LEU A 644 24.17 13.05 7.68
N SER A 645 23.19 12.62 6.89
CA SER A 645 23.05 11.22 6.51
C SER A 645 24.32 10.69 5.85
N VAL A 646 24.88 9.63 6.42
CA VAL A 646 25.95 8.86 5.79
C VAL A 646 25.41 7.81 4.80
N SER A 647 24.11 7.84 4.49
CA SER A 647 23.47 6.97 3.48
C SER A 647 23.75 5.47 3.67
N GLY A 648 23.72 4.99 4.92
CA GLY A 648 23.95 3.59 5.27
C GLY A 648 25.42 3.14 5.28
N TRP A 649 26.36 4.08 5.12
CA TRP A 649 27.79 3.76 5.20
C TRP A 649 28.27 3.62 6.65
N GLY A 650 28.96 2.52 6.92
CA GLY A 650 29.66 2.27 8.17
C GLY A 650 31.17 2.37 8.03
N ALA A 651 31.87 2.54 9.15
CA ALA A 651 33.32 2.48 9.23
C ALA A 651 33.77 1.23 10.01
N GLN A 652 34.88 0.62 9.56
CA GLN A 652 35.49 -0.52 10.22
C GLN A 652 37.01 -0.35 10.31
N ILE A 653 37.62 -0.94 11.34
CA ILE A 653 39.06 -1.16 11.40
C ILE A 653 39.30 -2.67 11.46
N ASN A 654 40.15 -3.19 10.56
CA ASN A 654 40.38 -4.63 10.42
C ASN A 654 39.05 -5.43 10.30
N TRP A 655 38.07 -4.89 9.58
CA TRP A 655 36.72 -5.45 9.40
C TRP A 655 35.86 -5.56 10.66
N GLY A 656 36.31 -4.98 11.79
CA GLY A 656 35.49 -4.79 12.98
C GLY A 656 34.86 -3.40 12.98
N ASP A 657 33.58 -3.30 13.29
CA ASP A 657 32.84 -2.05 13.30
C ASP A 657 33.44 -1.05 14.30
N VAL A 658 33.53 0.21 13.86
CA VAL A 658 33.92 1.33 14.71
C VAL A 658 32.95 2.49 14.52
N PRO A 659 32.56 3.19 15.59
CA PRO A 659 31.71 4.37 15.47
C PRO A 659 32.45 5.54 14.80
N GLY A 660 31.73 6.55 14.31
CA GLY A 660 32.33 7.81 13.86
C GLY A 660 32.58 7.93 12.34
N ALA A 661 31.89 7.12 11.53
CA ALA A 661 31.64 7.50 10.14
C ALA A 661 30.69 8.71 10.12
N MET A 662 31.02 9.75 9.37
CA MET A 662 30.21 10.97 9.29
C MET A 662 30.42 11.68 7.96
N ALA A 663 29.40 12.38 7.46
CA ALA A 663 29.55 13.33 6.38
C ALA A 663 30.12 14.63 6.97
N SER A 664 31.35 15.00 6.59
CA SER A 664 32.06 16.15 7.15
C SER A 664 32.57 17.11 6.08
N SER A 665 32.74 18.37 6.46
CA SER A 665 33.30 19.42 5.62
C SER A 665 34.84 19.54 5.69
N GLY A 666 35.51 18.60 6.38
CA GLY A 666 36.96 18.61 6.53
C GLY A 666 37.71 18.41 5.21
N TRP A 667 37.08 17.72 4.26
CA TRP A 667 37.50 17.54 2.88
C TRP A 667 36.29 17.16 2.03
N ALA A 668 36.22 17.60 0.78
CA ALA A 668 35.25 17.16 -0.22
C ALA A 668 35.87 17.27 -1.63
N ALA A 669 35.61 16.29 -2.47
CA ALA A 669 36.00 16.30 -3.88
C ALA A 669 35.01 17.07 -4.74
N GLN A 670 33.73 17.07 -4.37
CA GLN A 670 32.65 17.82 -5.00
C GLN A 670 31.67 18.29 -3.93
N GLY A 671 31.21 19.56 -4.02
CA GLY A 671 30.30 20.10 -3.00
C GLY A 671 31.03 20.61 -1.77
N GLY A 672 30.42 20.43 -0.60
CA GLY A 672 30.91 20.89 0.71
C GLY A 672 31.13 19.79 1.74
N HIS A 673 30.72 18.54 1.50
CA HIS A 673 30.84 17.44 2.45
C HIS A 673 31.33 16.15 1.78
N ALA A 674 31.98 15.29 2.56
CA ALA A 674 32.36 13.94 2.15
C ALA A 674 32.14 12.96 3.30
N LEU A 675 31.91 11.68 2.99
CA LEU A 675 31.96 10.65 4.01
C LEU A 675 33.39 10.52 4.53
N SER A 676 33.55 10.55 5.83
CA SER A 676 34.85 10.49 6.47
C SER A 676 34.81 9.75 7.80
N VAL A 677 35.97 9.21 8.19
CA VAL A 677 36.22 8.71 9.54
C VAL A 677 37.59 9.19 10.00
N THR A 678 37.65 9.78 11.19
CA THR A 678 38.90 10.23 11.82
C THR A 678 39.20 9.38 13.05
N LYS A 679 40.42 8.85 13.15
CA LYS A 679 40.83 7.94 14.22
C LYS A 679 42.21 8.24 14.77
N ASN A 680 42.31 8.09 16.10
CA ASN A 680 43.59 7.90 16.77
C ASN A 680 44.02 6.44 16.59
N LEU A 681 44.88 6.19 15.60
CA LEU A 681 45.37 4.84 15.30
C LEU A 681 46.35 4.33 16.35
N SER A 682 47.05 5.22 17.06
CA SER A 682 47.99 4.84 18.13
C SER A 682 47.31 4.13 19.32
N THR A 683 46.00 4.31 19.49
CA THR A 683 45.21 3.63 20.54
C THR A 683 44.55 2.34 20.05
N VAL A 684 44.66 2.03 18.75
CA VAL A 684 44.09 0.81 18.17
C VAL A 684 45.17 -0.28 18.16
N ASN A 685 44.81 -1.49 18.59
CA ASN A 685 45.74 -2.61 18.56
C ASN A 685 45.95 -3.08 17.11
N ALA A 686 47.15 -2.88 16.57
CA ALA A 686 47.57 -3.32 15.23
C ALA A 686 46.57 -2.95 14.10
N PRO A 687 46.30 -1.66 13.85
CA PRO A 687 45.41 -1.24 12.77
C PRO A 687 46.08 -1.55 11.42
N GLY A 688 45.52 -2.48 10.66
CA GLY A 688 46.02 -2.91 9.35
C GLY A 688 45.20 -2.38 8.18
N SER A 689 43.91 -2.11 8.39
CA SER A 689 43.04 -1.51 7.39
C SER A 689 41.94 -0.66 8.01
N VAL A 690 41.49 0.36 7.28
CA VAL A 690 40.27 1.13 7.54
C VAL A 690 39.33 0.92 6.37
N VAL A 691 38.09 0.53 6.64
CA VAL A 691 37.08 0.26 5.61
C VAL A 691 35.91 1.21 5.80
N LEU A 692 35.48 1.85 4.72
CA LEU A 692 34.19 2.51 4.61
C LEU A 692 33.33 1.65 3.68
N GLN A 693 32.15 1.20 4.10
CA GLN A 693 31.29 0.37 3.25
C GLN A 693 29.81 0.54 3.55
N ALA A 694 28.97 0.23 2.55
CA ALA A 694 27.51 0.24 2.66
C ALA A 694 26.90 -1.03 2.03
N TYR A 695 25.72 -1.42 2.52
CA TYR A 695 24.89 -2.50 2.01
C TYR A 695 23.49 -1.97 1.71
N PRO A 696 23.27 -1.41 0.51
CA PRO A 696 21.98 -0.83 0.16
C PRO A 696 20.87 -1.90 0.22
N PRO A 697 19.75 -1.65 0.92
CA PRO A 697 18.60 -2.56 0.90
C PRO A 697 18.14 -2.81 -0.53
N GLY A 698 17.95 -4.08 -0.90
CA GLY A 698 17.59 -4.44 -2.26
C GLY A 698 18.73 -4.40 -3.28
N GLY A 699 19.95 -3.99 -2.90
CA GLY A 699 21.14 -3.92 -3.76
C GLY A 699 21.14 -2.76 -4.76
N ILE A 700 22.23 -2.58 -5.51
CA ILE A 700 22.37 -1.59 -6.58
C ILE A 700 22.27 -2.31 -7.92
N ASP A 701 21.31 -1.92 -8.75
CA ASP A 701 21.19 -2.38 -10.13
C ASP A 701 22.30 -1.75 -10.98
N VAL A 702 23.12 -2.61 -11.59
CA VAL A 702 24.22 -2.21 -12.48
C VAL A 702 24.08 -2.85 -13.86
N ALA A 703 22.91 -3.41 -14.18
CA ALA A 703 22.59 -3.83 -15.53
C ALA A 703 22.78 -2.67 -16.51
N ASP A 704 23.49 -2.94 -17.61
CA ASP A 704 23.85 -1.97 -18.65
C ASP A 704 24.77 -0.82 -18.20
N LYS A 705 25.42 -0.92 -17.04
CA LYS A 705 26.41 0.07 -16.55
C LYS A 705 27.83 -0.37 -16.85
N GLN A 706 28.75 0.59 -16.98
CA GLN A 706 30.15 0.27 -17.32
C GLN A 706 31.07 0.39 -16.11
N THR A 707 30.94 1.47 -15.35
CA THR A 707 31.92 1.84 -14.32
C THR A 707 31.26 2.31 -13.04
N LEU A 708 31.80 1.88 -11.91
CA LEU A 708 31.57 2.51 -10.62
C LEU A 708 32.85 3.27 -10.24
N THR A 709 32.73 4.55 -9.93
CA THR A 709 33.85 5.41 -9.56
C THR A 709 33.60 6.17 -8.27
N LEU A 710 34.66 6.54 -7.55
CA LEU A 710 34.60 7.50 -6.46
C LEU A 710 35.94 8.19 -6.24
N VAL A 711 35.95 9.29 -5.50
CA VAL A 711 37.18 9.96 -5.07
C VAL A 711 37.50 9.56 -3.64
N ALA A 712 38.73 9.09 -3.41
CA ALA A 712 39.22 8.76 -2.07
C ALA A 712 40.33 9.74 -1.65
N HIS A 713 40.40 10.02 -0.35
CA HIS A 713 41.38 10.90 0.26
C HIS A 713 41.82 10.38 1.63
N SER A 714 43.07 10.66 1.99
CA SER A 714 43.58 10.41 3.34
C SER A 714 44.41 11.58 3.84
N ALA A 715 44.14 12.04 5.06
CA ALA A 715 44.88 13.12 5.71
C ALA A 715 45.51 12.64 7.01
N ASN A 716 46.73 13.09 7.32
CA ASN A 716 47.50 12.68 8.51
C ASN A 716 47.65 11.15 8.68
N ALA A 717 47.47 10.37 7.61
CA ALA A 717 47.55 8.91 7.63
C ALA A 717 48.93 8.38 7.20
N GLY A 718 49.90 9.24 6.88
CA GLY A 718 51.22 8.85 6.39
C GLY A 718 51.29 8.72 4.86
N THR A 719 52.49 8.85 4.31
CA THR A 719 52.73 9.00 2.86
C THR A 719 52.58 7.71 2.04
N ASN A 720 52.53 6.55 2.70
CA ASN A 720 52.40 5.25 2.04
C ASN A 720 50.95 4.74 2.00
N THR A 721 50.00 5.57 2.40
CA THR A 721 48.58 5.21 2.42
C THR A 721 48.10 4.92 1.00
N THR A 722 47.34 3.84 0.87
CA THR A 722 46.71 3.39 -0.35
C THR A 722 45.23 3.12 -0.10
N ALA A 723 44.42 3.17 -1.15
CA ALA A 723 43.01 2.81 -1.13
C ALA A 723 42.65 1.94 -2.34
N LYS A 724 41.65 1.07 -2.18
CA LYS A 724 41.02 0.32 -3.26
C LYS A 724 39.50 0.32 -3.09
N LEU A 725 38.79 0.53 -4.19
CA LEU A 725 37.33 0.41 -4.27
C LEU A 725 36.99 -1.05 -4.46
N PHE A 726 35.97 -1.54 -3.76
CA PHE A 726 35.45 -2.86 -3.95
C PHE A 726 33.93 -2.92 -4.02
N VAL A 727 33.45 -3.99 -4.65
CA VAL A 727 32.02 -4.35 -4.71
C VAL A 727 31.83 -5.82 -4.33
N LYS A 728 30.65 -6.12 -3.78
CA LYS A 728 30.16 -7.48 -3.54
C LYS A 728 28.98 -7.75 -4.46
N HIS A 729 28.99 -8.90 -5.14
CA HIS A 729 27.99 -9.28 -6.14
C HIS A 729 27.61 -10.78 -6.04
N GLY A 730 26.44 -11.14 -6.58
CA GLY A 730 25.92 -12.53 -6.61
C GLY A 730 25.51 -13.10 -5.25
N ASP A 731 24.79 -14.23 -5.25
CA ASP A 731 24.24 -14.84 -4.02
C ASP A 731 25.33 -15.36 -3.06
N ASP A 732 26.52 -15.66 -3.61
CA ASP A 732 27.70 -16.10 -2.87
C ASP A 732 28.51 -14.95 -2.25
N TRP A 733 28.08 -13.68 -2.42
CA TRP A 733 28.80 -12.49 -1.95
C TRP A 733 30.24 -12.40 -2.49
N ALA A 734 30.42 -12.74 -3.76
CA ALA A 734 31.71 -12.68 -4.44
C ALA A 734 32.24 -11.24 -4.46
N TRP A 735 33.56 -11.08 -4.34
CA TRP A 735 34.22 -9.78 -4.18
C TRP A 735 35.20 -9.52 -5.34
N VAL A 736 35.05 -8.35 -5.98
CA VAL A 736 36.01 -7.74 -6.92
C VAL A 736 36.49 -6.38 -6.40
N ASP A 737 37.77 -6.04 -6.60
CA ASP A 737 38.36 -4.73 -6.24
C ASP A 737 39.14 -4.06 -7.38
N SER A 738 39.34 -2.74 -7.26
CA SER A 738 40.02 -1.89 -8.26
C SER A 738 41.54 -2.01 -8.27
N GLY A 739 42.13 -2.75 -7.33
CA GLY A 739 43.54 -2.66 -6.97
C GLY A 739 43.86 -1.43 -6.10
N ALA A 740 44.97 -1.52 -5.36
CA ALA A 740 45.42 -0.47 -4.45
C ALA A 740 46.12 0.69 -5.18
N VAL A 741 45.69 1.91 -4.90
CA VAL A 741 46.24 3.16 -5.45
C VAL A 741 46.66 4.08 -4.30
N SER A 742 47.78 4.78 -4.44
CA SER A 742 48.24 5.72 -3.40
C SER A 742 47.27 6.89 -3.24
N THR A 743 46.96 7.24 -1.99
CA THR A 743 46.10 8.37 -1.59
C THR A 743 46.93 9.59 -1.17
N ALA A 744 48.16 9.72 -1.68
CA ALA A 744 48.97 10.92 -1.54
C ALA A 744 48.43 12.04 -2.46
N GLY A 745 47.27 12.58 -2.10
CA GLY A 745 46.42 13.46 -2.93
C GLY A 745 45.06 12.82 -3.21
N ASP A 746 44.17 13.57 -3.85
CA ASP A 746 42.84 13.08 -4.23
C ASP A 746 42.97 12.07 -5.37
N VAL A 747 42.40 10.88 -5.21
CA VAL A 747 42.48 9.80 -6.19
C VAL A 747 41.11 9.31 -6.62
N ILE A 748 40.90 9.19 -7.92
CA ILE A 748 39.70 8.53 -8.47
C ILE A 748 39.96 7.02 -8.49
N LEU A 749 39.14 6.27 -7.78
CA LEU A 749 39.08 4.81 -7.84
C LEU A 749 38.00 4.41 -8.84
N THR A 750 38.26 3.39 -9.65
CA THR A 750 37.36 2.93 -10.70
C THR A 750 37.32 1.41 -10.72
N ILE A 751 36.12 0.84 -10.79
CA ILE A 751 35.88 -0.58 -10.97
C ILE A 751 34.95 -0.80 -12.16
N ASP A 752 35.29 -1.77 -13.00
CA ASP A 752 34.45 -2.21 -14.13
C ASP A 752 33.32 -3.08 -13.59
N VAL A 753 32.07 -2.69 -13.88
CA VAL A 753 30.86 -3.41 -13.46
C VAL A 753 30.09 -3.97 -14.65
N SER A 754 30.62 -3.87 -15.87
CA SER A 754 29.93 -4.25 -17.12
C SER A 754 29.57 -5.73 -17.23
N ALA A 755 30.22 -6.59 -16.44
CA ALA A 755 29.95 -8.03 -16.37
C ALA A 755 29.03 -8.41 -15.21
N LEU A 756 28.52 -7.43 -14.45
CA LEU A 756 27.70 -7.64 -13.27
C LEU A 756 26.28 -7.12 -13.52
N GLU A 757 25.29 -7.75 -12.90
CA GLU A 757 23.89 -7.30 -12.98
C GLU A 757 23.49 -6.52 -11.74
N LYS A 758 24.03 -6.91 -10.57
CA LYS A 758 23.61 -6.36 -9.28
C LYS A 758 24.73 -6.41 -8.25
N LEU A 759 24.86 -5.34 -7.47
CA LEU A 759 25.78 -5.25 -6.33
C LEU A 759 25.00 -5.35 -5.02
N GLN A 760 25.40 -6.22 -4.09
CA GLN A 760 24.83 -6.26 -2.73
C GLN A 760 25.56 -5.32 -1.76
N GLY A 761 26.78 -4.91 -2.07
CA GLY A 761 27.53 -3.99 -1.22
C GLY A 761 28.67 -3.31 -1.95
N ILE A 762 29.07 -2.15 -1.45
CA ILE A 762 30.17 -1.36 -2.00
C ILE A 762 31.04 -0.88 -0.84
N GLY A 763 32.35 -0.71 -1.07
CA GLY A 763 33.21 -0.12 -0.06
C GLY A 763 34.58 0.31 -0.56
N VAL A 764 35.33 0.96 0.32
CA VAL A 764 36.70 1.38 0.10
C VAL A 764 37.55 0.90 1.26
N GLN A 765 38.64 0.22 0.95
CA GLN A 765 39.61 -0.24 1.94
C GLN A 765 40.89 0.59 1.83
N PHE A 766 41.26 1.28 2.92
CA PHE A 766 42.52 1.99 3.08
C PHE A 766 43.54 1.11 3.81
N GLU A 767 44.78 1.09 3.33
CA GLU A 767 45.89 0.28 3.85
C GLU A 767 47.22 1.05 3.76
N GLY A 768 48.27 0.57 4.45
CA GLY A 768 49.62 1.15 4.35
C GLY A 768 49.81 2.50 5.07
N PHE A 769 48.82 2.91 5.86
CA PHE A 769 48.88 4.11 6.70
C PHE A 769 49.82 3.94 7.91
N ASP A 770 50.24 5.06 8.50
CA ASP A 770 51.03 5.13 9.73
C ASP A 770 50.18 4.76 10.95
N PRO A 771 50.40 3.59 11.58
CA PRO A 771 49.60 3.13 12.70
C PRO A 771 49.83 3.96 13.98
N THR A 772 50.80 4.87 14.00
CA THR A 772 51.09 5.75 15.14
C THR A 772 50.39 7.09 15.05
N SER A 773 49.68 7.38 13.95
CA SER A 773 48.96 8.64 13.79
C SER A 773 47.85 8.79 14.85
N THR A 774 47.76 9.96 15.46
CA THR A 774 46.76 10.27 16.48
C THR A 774 45.49 10.89 15.92
N MET A 775 45.48 11.28 14.64
CA MET A 775 44.37 11.96 13.97
C MET A 775 44.33 11.62 12.47
N ALA A 776 44.45 10.33 12.12
CA ALA A 776 44.36 9.90 10.73
C ALA A 776 42.90 9.99 10.24
N THR A 777 42.70 10.64 9.10
CA THR A 777 41.40 10.79 8.45
C THR A 777 41.39 10.03 7.13
N PHE A 778 40.30 9.30 6.89
CA PHE A 778 40.03 8.58 5.66
C PHE A 778 38.67 9.04 5.13
N ALA A 779 38.62 9.49 3.89
CA ALA A 779 37.42 10.10 3.33
C ALA A 779 37.16 9.61 1.90
N ILE A 780 35.89 9.56 1.53
CA ILE A 780 35.44 9.26 0.18
C ILE A 780 34.33 10.23 -0.20
N ASP A 781 34.25 10.54 -1.48
CA ASP A 781 33.26 11.45 -2.03
C ASP A 781 32.96 11.11 -3.49
N LYS A 782 31.87 11.66 -4.03
CA LYS A 782 31.49 11.59 -5.45
C LYS A 782 31.43 10.15 -5.95
N VAL A 783 30.60 9.34 -5.31
CA VAL A 783 30.35 7.96 -5.76
C VAL A 783 29.44 8.00 -6.97
N MET A 784 29.95 7.58 -8.12
CA MET A 784 29.28 7.64 -9.42
C MET A 784 29.10 6.24 -10.02
N LEU A 785 27.95 5.99 -10.61
CA LEU A 785 27.69 4.87 -11.51
C LEU A 785 27.54 5.41 -12.93
N ASP A 786 28.56 5.15 -13.76
CA ASP A 786 28.83 5.91 -14.99
C ASP A 786 28.79 7.43 -14.71
N ASP A 787 27.83 8.14 -15.30
CA ASP A 787 27.66 9.58 -15.14
C ASP A 787 26.62 9.95 -14.04
N ALA A 788 25.99 8.97 -13.39
CA ALA A 788 24.98 9.20 -12.36
C ALA A 788 25.60 9.21 -10.95
N VAL A 789 25.24 10.19 -10.12
CA VAL A 789 25.64 10.21 -8.70
C VAL A 789 24.84 9.18 -7.92
N LEU A 790 25.52 8.29 -7.20
CA LEU A 790 24.92 7.39 -6.22
C LEU A 790 24.98 7.97 -4.81
N TYR A 791 26.13 8.53 -4.42
CA TYR A 791 26.34 9.17 -3.13
C TYR A 791 27.24 10.39 -3.29
N ASP A 792 26.74 11.56 -2.89
CA ASP A 792 27.50 12.81 -2.82
C ASP A 792 27.76 13.28 -1.38
N PHE A 793 27.12 12.64 -0.39
CA PHE A 793 27.23 12.97 1.04
C PHE A 793 26.87 14.42 1.37
N GLU A 794 26.15 15.08 0.46
CA GLU A 794 25.65 16.42 0.65
C GLU A 794 24.34 16.41 1.48
N PRO A 795 24.01 17.52 2.15
CA PRO A 795 22.70 17.67 2.79
C PRO A 795 21.56 17.40 1.80
N ALA A 796 20.64 16.53 2.19
CA ALA A 796 19.49 16.19 1.36
C ALA A 796 18.66 17.45 1.04
N ILE A 797 18.32 17.61 -0.23
CA ILE A 797 17.51 18.74 -0.74
C ILE A 797 16.07 18.34 -1.08
N SER A 798 15.70 17.07 -0.90
CA SER A 798 14.36 16.55 -1.23
C SER A 798 13.25 17.41 -0.60
N PRO A 799 12.19 17.78 -1.34
CA PRO A 799 11.80 17.30 -2.67
C PRO A 799 12.40 18.10 -3.84
N TRP A 800 13.45 18.90 -3.62
CA TRP A 800 14.06 19.75 -4.64
C TRP A 800 15.07 19.00 -5.50
N GLU A 801 15.17 19.43 -6.75
CA GLU A 801 16.17 18.98 -7.71
C GLU A 801 16.75 20.16 -8.51
N GLY A 802 17.99 19.97 -8.97
CA GLY A 802 18.66 20.89 -9.89
C GLY A 802 18.60 20.38 -11.33
N GLN A 803 18.36 21.28 -12.28
CA GLN A 803 18.36 20.96 -13.70
C GLN A 803 19.13 22.00 -14.51
N VAL A 804 19.74 21.55 -15.61
CA VAL A 804 20.26 22.41 -16.68
C VAL A 804 19.51 22.04 -17.94
N ASN A 805 18.93 23.02 -18.63
CA ASN A 805 18.11 22.81 -19.83
C ASN A 805 16.97 21.78 -19.63
N TRP A 806 16.33 21.81 -18.45
CA TRP A 806 15.27 20.87 -18.05
C TRP A 806 15.70 19.40 -17.95
N ALA A 807 17.01 19.13 -17.97
CA ALA A 807 17.57 17.82 -17.69
C ALA A 807 18.14 17.81 -16.27
N ALA A 808 17.80 16.78 -15.50
CA ALA A 808 18.31 16.58 -14.14
C ALA A 808 19.84 16.65 -14.13
N THR A 809 20.39 17.37 -13.16
CA THR A 809 21.83 17.47 -12.96
C THR A 809 22.19 17.35 -11.49
N ALA A 810 23.33 16.70 -11.23
CA ALA A 810 23.95 16.70 -9.92
C ALA A 810 24.52 18.07 -9.52
N GLY A 811 24.70 18.27 -8.21
CA GLY A 811 25.38 19.42 -7.62
C GLY A 811 24.48 20.45 -6.95
N ALA A 812 23.16 20.21 -6.89
CA ALA A 812 22.27 21.00 -6.05
C ALA A 812 22.41 20.52 -4.59
N THR A 813 22.61 21.44 -3.65
CA THR A 813 22.86 21.14 -2.23
C THR A 813 22.41 22.31 -1.35
N LEU A 814 22.25 22.08 -0.05
CA LEU A 814 22.12 23.16 0.93
C LEU A 814 23.49 23.80 1.15
N SER A 815 23.62 25.08 0.81
CA SER A 815 24.89 25.79 0.75
C SER A 815 24.92 27.02 1.64
N GLY A 816 26.06 27.27 2.30
CA GLY A 816 26.35 28.54 2.98
C GLY A 816 26.93 29.63 2.07
N ASN A 817 27.12 29.37 0.77
CA ASN A 817 27.77 30.32 -0.15
C ASN A 817 26.95 31.59 -0.40
N TRP A 818 25.62 31.48 -0.32
CA TRP A 818 24.70 32.60 -0.24
C TRP A 818 23.53 32.21 0.65
N LYS A 819 22.87 33.22 1.23
CA LYS A 819 21.64 33.08 2.03
C LYS A 819 20.93 34.43 2.11
N ASN A 820 19.61 34.40 2.20
CA ASN A 820 18.76 35.54 2.46
C ASN A 820 18.33 35.59 3.93
N THR A 821 17.99 34.45 4.53
CA THR A 821 17.77 34.30 5.98
C THR A 821 18.59 33.13 6.54
N GLY A 822 18.70 33.04 7.86
CA GLY A 822 19.37 31.93 8.52
C GLY A 822 20.84 31.74 8.11
N SER A 823 21.23 30.49 7.88
CA SER A 823 22.62 30.08 7.67
C SER A 823 22.89 29.42 6.32
N ARG A 824 21.87 28.88 5.64
CA ARG A 824 22.01 28.14 4.38
C ARG A 824 20.92 28.54 3.36
N SER A 825 21.10 28.12 2.12
CA SER A 825 20.10 28.22 1.06
C SER A 825 20.23 27.03 0.10
N LEU A 826 19.21 26.76 -0.71
CA LEU A 826 19.36 25.79 -1.81
C LEU A 826 20.18 26.43 -2.91
N GLY A 827 21.30 25.80 -3.27
CA GLY A 827 22.21 26.31 -4.29
C GLY A 827 22.60 25.25 -5.30
N LEU A 828 22.82 25.68 -6.54
CA LEU A 828 23.45 24.90 -7.61
C LEU A 828 24.60 25.71 -8.19
N ILE A 829 25.83 25.20 -8.06
CA ILE A 829 27.03 25.84 -8.61
C ILE A 829 27.53 25.00 -9.78
N LYS A 830 27.73 25.64 -10.93
CA LYS A 830 28.08 24.98 -12.18
C LYS A 830 29.22 25.63 -12.93
N ASP A 831 30.07 24.77 -13.48
CA ASP A 831 31.00 25.12 -14.55
C ASP A 831 30.24 25.02 -15.89
N LEU A 832 29.67 26.13 -16.33
CA LEU A 832 28.81 26.19 -17.51
C LEU A 832 29.57 25.89 -18.80
N THR A 833 30.91 25.96 -18.79
CA THR A 833 31.74 25.60 -19.95
C THR A 833 31.75 24.11 -20.26
N LYS A 834 31.38 23.28 -19.28
CA LYS A 834 31.26 21.82 -19.41
C LYS A 834 29.85 21.34 -19.76
N GLU A 835 28.87 22.23 -19.67
CA GLU A 835 27.48 21.92 -19.96
C GLU A 835 27.20 22.08 -21.48
N ASN A 836 26.36 21.22 -22.04
CA ASN A 836 26.04 21.27 -23.46
C ASN A 836 25.03 22.40 -23.77
N ALA A 837 25.53 23.55 -24.17
CA ALA A 837 24.75 24.75 -24.53
C ALA A 837 23.71 25.14 -23.45
N PRO A 838 24.14 25.45 -22.21
CA PRO A 838 23.23 25.77 -21.12
C PRO A 838 22.51 27.10 -21.41
N ASN A 839 21.18 27.08 -21.41
CA ASN A 839 20.32 28.24 -21.60
C ASN A 839 19.36 28.50 -20.43
N SER A 840 19.13 27.49 -19.58
CA SER A 840 18.35 27.63 -18.36
C SER A 840 18.91 26.76 -17.24
N VAL A 841 18.88 27.28 -16.02
CA VAL A 841 19.12 26.51 -14.80
C VAL A 841 17.83 26.51 -13.98
N ILE A 842 17.41 25.35 -13.50
CA ILE A 842 16.15 25.20 -12.76
C ILE A 842 16.44 24.60 -11.39
N LEU A 843 15.83 25.18 -10.37
CA LEU A 843 15.68 24.56 -9.05
C LEU A 843 14.18 24.36 -8.84
N GLN A 844 13.71 23.12 -8.77
CA GLN A 844 12.27 22.82 -8.68
C GLN A 844 11.96 21.67 -7.74
N ALA A 845 10.72 21.58 -7.30
CA ALA A 845 10.22 20.53 -6.44
C ALA A 845 8.81 20.06 -6.86
N TYR A 846 8.53 18.78 -6.61
CA TYR A 846 7.22 18.13 -6.79
C TYR A 846 6.81 17.43 -5.50
N PRO A 847 6.25 18.16 -4.52
CA PRO A 847 5.86 17.57 -3.25
C PRO A 847 4.76 16.51 -3.43
N THR A 848 4.92 15.35 -2.81
CA THR A 848 3.90 14.29 -2.81
C THR A 848 2.60 14.82 -2.21
N GLY A 849 1.49 14.68 -2.93
CA GLY A 849 0.18 15.25 -2.54
C GLY A 849 0.01 16.74 -2.87
N GLY A 850 1.03 17.41 -3.40
CA GLY A 850 1.02 18.83 -3.71
C GLY A 850 1.06 19.74 -2.47
N ILE A 851 0.99 21.05 -2.69
CA ILE A 851 0.93 22.07 -1.65
C ILE A 851 -0.47 22.69 -1.65
N ASP A 852 -1.21 22.60 -0.53
CA ASP A 852 -2.50 23.28 -0.37
C ASP A 852 -2.31 24.79 -0.26
N VAL A 853 -2.96 25.52 -1.18
CA VAL A 853 -2.97 26.98 -1.25
C VAL A 853 -4.39 27.56 -1.23
N SER A 854 -5.40 26.73 -0.96
CA SER A 854 -6.82 27.11 -0.98
C SER A 854 -7.20 28.27 -0.06
N SER A 855 -6.40 28.51 0.99
CA SER A 855 -6.57 29.59 1.95
C SER A 855 -5.47 30.67 1.89
N LYS A 856 -4.63 30.63 0.86
CA LYS A 856 -3.42 31.45 0.73
C LYS A 856 -3.54 32.44 -0.41
N GLN A 857 -2.90 33.59 -0.28
CA GLN A 857 -2.97 34.65 -1.29
C GLN A 857 -1.73 34.67 -2.19
N THR A 858 -0.56 34.42 -1.61
CA THR A 858 0.72 34.63 -2.29
C THR A 858 1.70 33.49 -2.04
N LEU A 859 2.42 33.08 -3.08
CA LEU A 859 3.63 32.28 -2.98
C LEU A 859 4.82 33.20 -3.24
N THR A 860 5.77 33.28 -2.31
CA THR A 860 6.94 34.16 -2.40
C THR A 860 8.22 33.37 -2.13
N LEU A 861 9.31 33.67 -2.84
CA LEU A 861 10.65 33.21 -2.49
C LEU A 861 11.72 34.23 -2.87
N VAL A 862 12.95 34.07 -2.39
CA VAL A 862 14.09 34.90 -2.81
C VAL A 862 15.08 34.11 -3.65
N ALA A 863 15.42 34.62 -4.82
CA ALA A 863 16.42 34.05 -5.71
C ALA A 863 17.66 34.96 -5.81
N HIS A 864 18.82 34.34 -6.04
CA HIS A 864 20.08 35.04 -6.25
C HIS A 864 20.98 34.29 -7.22
N SER A 865 21.84 35.02 -7.92
CA SER A 865 22.89 34.46 -8.77
C SER A 865 24.24 35.11 -8.45
N ALA A 866 25.28 34.29 -8.36
CA ALA A 866 26.65 34.72 -8.10
C ALA A 866 27.57 34.21 -9.21
N ASN A 867 28.49 35.05 -9.71
CA ASN A 867 29.40 34.72 -10.81
C ASN A 867 28.72 34.18 -12.09
N ALA A 868 27.41 34.41 -12.25
CA ALA A 868 26.64 33.94 -13.38
C ALA A 868 26.50 34.99 -14.50
N GLY A 869 27.13 36.17 -14.36
CA GLY A 869 27.02 37.27 -15.34
C GLY A 869 25.95 38.30 -14.98
N ALA A 870 26.12 39.53 -15.47
CA ALA A 870 25.25 40.67 -15.13
C ALA A 870 23.87 40.63 -15.81
N GLY A 871 23.68 39.74 -16.79
CA GLY A 871 22.43 39.54 -17.52
C GLY A 871 21.49 38.52 -16.88
N THR A 872 21.89 37.87 -15.80
CA THR A 872 21.13 36.76 -15.20
C THR A 872 19.81 37.24 -14.63
N THR A 873 18.75 36.55 -15.03
CA THR A 873 17.38 36.75 -14.55
C THR A 873 16.85 35.47 -13.91
N ALA A 874 15.83 35.61 -13.07
CA ALA A 874 15.10 34.51 -12.46
C ALA A 874 13.59 34.77 -12.53
N LYS A 875 12.80 33.70 -12.65
CA LYS A 875 11.34 33.71 -12.49
C LYS A 875 10.90 32.50 -11.67
N LEU A 876 9.95 32.73 -10.77
CA LEU A 876 9.25 31.69 -10.03
C LEU A 876 8.17 31.14 -10.95
N PHE A 877 7.99 29.83 -10.96
CA PHE A 877 6.86 29.18 -11.62
C PHE A 877 6.19 28.17 -10.69
N VAL A 878 4.91 27.92 -10.93
CA VAL A 878 4.14 26.86 -10.30
C VAL A 878 3.41 26.05 -11.37
N LYS A 879 3.13 24.79 -11.03
CA LYS A 879 2.23 23.91 -11.77
C LYS A 879 1.00 23.66 -10.92
N HIS A 880 -0.18 23.92 -11.48
CA HIS A 880 -1.46 23.80 -10.77
C HIS A 880 -2.52 23.05 -11.59
N GLY A 881 -3.52 22.51 -10.90
CA GLY A 881 -4.65 21.80 -11.50
C GLY A 881 -4.29 20.45 -12.15
N ASP A 882 -5.32 19.69 -12.52
CA ASP A 882 -5.16 18.31 -13.03
C ASP A 882 -4.40 18.23 -14.35
N ASN A 883 -4.37 19.35 -15.10
CA ASN A 883 -3.66 19.46 -16.37
C ASN A 883 -2.22 19.98 -16.25
N TRP A 884 -1.69 20.16 -15.03
CA TRP A 884 -0.33 20.69 -14.79
C TRP A 884 -0.09 22.05 -15.47
N GLU A 885 -1.07 22.95 -15.35
CA GLU A 885 -1.04 24.26 -15.96
C GLU A 885 0.07 25.13 -15.34
N TRP A 886 0.75 25.91 -16.18
CA TRP A 886 1.89 26.73 -15.77
C TRP A 886 1.47 28.16 -15.48
N LEU A 887 1.97 28.68 -14.36
CA LEU A 887 1.90 30.09 -14.00
C LEU A 887 3.29 30.55 -13.54
N ASP A 888 3.75 31.72 -14.02
CA ASP A 888 5.05 32.27 -13.65
C ASP A 888 4.99 33.75 -13.23
N SER A 889 5.98 34.17 -12.42
CA SER A 889 6.07 35.53 -11.87
C SER A 889 6.58 36.58 -12.87
N GLY A 890 6.99 36.18 -14.07
CA GLY A 890 7.83 36.95 -14.95
C GLY A 890 9.30 36.99 -14.50
N ALA A 891 10.20 37.22 -15.46
CA ALA A 891 11.64 37.28 -15.24
C ALA A 891 12.09 38.64 -14.66
N VAL A 892 12.88 38.60 -13.59
CA VAL A 892 13.52 39.77 -12.97
C VAL A 892 15.01 39.53 -12.79
N SER A 893 15.81 40.60 -12.64
CA SER A 893 17.27 40.45 -12.44
C SER A 893 17.57 39.69 -11.15
N ALA A 894 18.44 38.68 -11.25
CA ALA A 894 18.88 37.84 -10.14
C ALA A 894 20.32 38.17 -9.68
N THR A 895 20.92 39.27 -10.16
CA THR A 895 22.29 39.66 -9.77
C THR A 895 22.37 40.23 -8.34
N GLY A 896 21.22 40.54 -7.73
CA GLY A 896 21.05 40.85 -6.31
C GLY A 896 20.01 39.89 -5.70
N ASN A 897 19.52 40.17 -4.49
CA ASN A 897 18.42 39.39 -3.91
C ASN A 897 17.11 39.76 -4.64
N ALA A 898 16.55 38.81 -5.38
CA ALA A 898 15.32 38.98 -6.13
C ALA A 898 14.16 38.29 -5.42
N THR A 899 13.22 39.06 -4.88
CA THR A 899 11.98 38.50 -4.36
C THR A 899 11.04 38.19 -5.52
N LEU A 900 10.70 36.92 -5.70
CA LEU A 900 9.80 36.40 -6.72
C LEU A 900 8.45 36.07 -6.07
N GLN A 901 7.35 36.45 -6.71
CA GLN A 901 6.02 36.28 -6.13
C GLN A 901 5.00 35.87 -7.19
N ILE A 902 4.11 34.94 -6.84
CA ILE A 902 2.93 34.53 -7.61
C ILE A 902 1.68 34.72 -6.75
N ASP A 903 0.60 35.22 -7.36
CA ASP A 903 -0.74 35.22 -6.77
C ASP A 903 -1.34 33.81 -6.92
N VAL A 904 -1.66 33.18 -5.78
CA VAL A 904 -2.22 31.83 -5.72
C VAL A 904 -3.66 31.82 -5.22
N SER A 905 -4.28 33.00 -5.03
CA SER A 905 -5.62 33.14 -4.43
C SER A 905 -6.76 32.49 -5.23
N ALA A 906 -6.53 32.20 -6.51
CA ALA A 906 -7.48 31.50 -7.38
C ALA A 906 -7.20 29.99 -7.49
N LEU A 907 -6.18 29.49 -6.80
CA LEU A 907 -5.70 28.11 -6.88
C LEU A 907 -6.06 27.36 -5.59
N THR A 908 -6.20 26.05 -5.68
CA THR A 908 -6.43 25.19 -4.51
C THR A 908 -5.19 24.41 -4.12
N THR A 909 -4.44 23.93 -5.11
CA THR A 909 -3.27 23.06 -4.90
C THR A 909 -2.21 23.33 -5.94
N LEU A 910 -0.94 23.32 -5.52
CA LEU A 910 0.22 23.35 -6.41
C LEU A 910 0.82 21.94 -6.50
N GLN A 911 0.84 21.33 -7.68
CA GLN A 911 1.50 20.04 -7.89
C GLN A 911 3.03 20.16 -8.01
N GLY A 912 3.53 21.35 -8.31
CA GLY A 912 4.97 21.62 -8.34
C GLY A 912 5.28 23.11 -8.36
N LEU A 913 6.52 23.44 -8.00
CA LEU A 913 7.03 24.81 -7.99
C LEU A 913 8.53 24.82 -8.30
N GLY A 914 9.02 25.95 -8.80
CA GLY A 914 10.45 26.11 -9.01
C GLY A 914 10.86 27.51 -9.45
N VAL A 915 12.16 27.68 -9.63
CA VAL A 915 12.78 28.90 -10.16
C VAL A 915 13.58 28.54 -11.40
N GLN A 916 13.31 29.26 -12.48
CA GLN A 916 14.10 29.18 -13.70
C GLN A 916 15.01 30.41 -13.79
N PHE A 917 16.33 30.18 -13.84
CA PHE A 917 17.34 31.18 -14.14
C PHE A 917 17.68 31.16 -15.63
N GLU A 918 17.81 32.35 -16.23
CA GLU A 918 18.08 32.54 -17.67
C GLU A 918 19.01 33.75 -17.88
N GLY A 919 19.62 33.86 -19.06
CA GLY A 919 20.42 35.04 -19.44
C GLY A 919 21.80 35.13 -18.77
N PHE A 920 22.27 34.04 -18.18
CA PHE A 920 23.59 33.93 -17.56
C PHE A 920 24.73 33.81 -18.58
N ASP A 921 25.95 34.13 -18.15
CA ASP A 921 27.20 34.00 -18.89
C ASP A 921 27.63 32.53 -18.96
N ILE A 922 27.39 31.90 -20.11
CA ILE A 922 27.74 30.49 -20.38
C ILE A 922 29.25 30.20 -20.33
N THR A 923 30.11 31.23 -20.26
CA THR A 923 31.56 31.06 -20.11
C THR A 923 32.01 30.99 -18.66
N SER A 924 31.10 31.16 -17.70
CA SER A 924 31.41 31.08 -16.28
C SER A 924 31.75 29.65 -15.84
N THR A 925 32.88 29.50 -15.16
CA THR A 925 33.35 28.22 -14.62
C THR A 925 32.85 27.93 -13.21
N ALA A 926 32.12 28.86 -12.59
CA ALA A 926 31.64 28.76 -11.22
C ALA A 926 30.35 29.58 -11.00
N ALA A 927 29.41 29.49 -11.95
CA ALA A 927 28.12 30.17 -11.86
C ALA A 927 27.28 29.54 -10.75
N GLY A 928 26.89 30.34 -9.75
CA GLY A 928 26.02 29.93 -8.66
C GLY A 928 24.59 30.45 -8.83
N PHE A 929 23.63 29.58 -8.59
CA PHE A 929 22.19 29.86 -8.63
C PHE A 929 21.58 29.41 -7.32
N TYR A 930 20.91 30.33 -6.62
CA TYR A 930 20.46 30.11 -5.25
C TYR A 930 19.01 30.53 -5.05
N ILE A 931 18.29 29.78 -4.24
CA ILE A 931 16.97 30.15 -3.74
C ILE A 931 16.91 29.97 -2.23
N ASP A 932 16.15 30.83 -1.57
CA ASP A 932 15.97 30.79 -0.13
C ASP A 932 14.54 31.24 0.23
N THR A 933 14.04 30.71 1.34
CA THR A 933 12.85 31.16 2.05
C THR A 933 11.59 31.13 1.18
N VAL A 934 11.06 29.94 0.92
CA VAL A 934 9.77 29.79 0.23
C VAL A 934 8.65 29.99 1.23
N LYS A 935 7.73 30.91 0.93
CA LYS A 935 6.63 31.32 1.79
C LYS A 935 5.29 31.25 1.11
N LEU A 936 4.29 30.78 1.86
CA LEU A 936 2.88 31.00 1.56
C LEU A 936 2.37 32.11 2.48
N ASP A 937 2.06 33.26 1.90
CA ASP A 937 1.86 34.52 2.62
C ASP A 937 3.05 34.82 3.54
N ASN A 938 2.88 34.64 4.85
CA ASN A 938 3.94 34.85 5.84
C ASN A 938 4.52 33.55 6.41
N GLU A 939 3.96 32.40 6.05
CA GLU A 939 4.35 31.08 6.55
C GLU A 939 5.50 30.51 5.72
N VAL A 940 6.59 30.10 6.36
CA VAL A 940 7.74 29.49 5.68
C VAL A 940 7.45 28.01 5.44
N VAL A 941 7.52 27.59 4.17
CA VAL A 941 7.30 26.21 3.72
C VAL A 941 8.63 25.51 3.45
N TYR A 942 9.63 26.25 2.98
CA TYR A 942 11.02 25.77 2.85
C TYR A 942 11.98 26.86 3.31
N ASP A 943 12.80 26.54 4.33
CA ASP A 943 13.85 27.42 4.85
C ASP A 943 15.25 27.05 4.34
N PHE A 944 15.45 25.81 3.87
CA PHE A 944 16.72 25.27 3.39
C PHE A 944 17.84 25.23 4.43
N GLU A 945 17.49 25.19 5.72
CA GLU A 945 18.48 25.13 6.81
C GLU A 945 18.92 23.69 7.13
N GLY A 946 18.15 22.69 6.69
CA GLY A 946 18.43 21.28 6.94
C GLY A 946 18.10 20.83 8.36
N THR A 947 17.24 21.57 9.05
CA THR A 947 16.86 21.36 10.47
C THR A 947 15.57 20.55 10.63
N GLY A 948 15.05 19.98 9.54
CA GLY A 948 13.78 19.25 9.56
C GLY A 948 12.61 20.14 9.97
N LYS A 949 11.70 19.60 10.81
CA LYS A 949 10.53 20.32 11.35
C LYS A 949 10.80 20.99 12.70
N TRP A 950 12.07 21.09 13.09
CA TRP A 950 12.41 21.82 14.30
C TRP A 950 12.17 23.32 14.13
N GLU A 951 11.70 23.94 15.19
CA GLU A 951 11.37 25.35 15.27
C GLU A 951 12.29 26.06 16.25
N PHE A 952 12.64 27.30 15.92
CA PHE A 952 13.31 28.22 16.83
C PHE A 952 12.38 29.38 17.19
N GLN A 953 12.24 29.63 18.48
CA GLN A 953 11.35 30.68 18.96
C GLN A 953 12.03 31.56 20.01
N LYS A 954 11.66 32.83 19.99
CA LYS A 954 11.98 33.80 21.04
C LYS A 954 10.69 34.33 21.63
N ASN A 955 10.55 34.19 22.95
CA ASN A 955 9.36 34.51 23.73
C ASN A 955 8.08 33.89 23.15
N TRP A 956 8.14 32.60 22.77
CA TRP A 956 7.02 31.84 22.18
C TRP A 956 6.52 32.39 20.84
N SER A 957 7.33 33.19 20.17
CA SER A 957 7.08 33.67 18.81
C SER A 957 8.17 33.12 17.90
N PRO A 958 7.83 32.69 16.66
CA PRO A 958 8.82 32.25 15.69
C PRO A 958 9.95 33.28 15.52
N GLU A 959 11.19 32.80 15.49
CA GLU A 959 12.40 33.62 15.37
C GLU A 959 13.30 33.04 14.28
N ALA A 960 13.98 33.91 13.53
CA ALA A 960 14.94 33.45 12.53
C ALA A 960 16.24 32.98 13.19
N GLY A 961 17.05 32.21 12.46
CA GLY A 961 18.38 31.81 12.92
C GLY A 961 18.49 30.40 13.46
N ILE A 962 17.49 29.53 13.21
CA ILE A 962 17.68 28.08 13.32
C ILE A 962 18.64 27.59 12.23
N HIS A 963 19.55 26.68 12.57
CA HIS A 963 20.51 26.07 11.63
C HIS A 963 21.21 24.87 12.25
N LEU A 964 21.86 24.05 11.42
CA LEU A 964 22.85 23.08 11.89
C LEU A 964 24.20 23.77 12.13
N ALA A 965 24.79 23.55 13.30
CA ALA A 965 26.03 24.19 13.75
C ALA A 965 27.11 23.17 14.07
N SER A 966 28.38 23.56 13.89
CA SER A 966 29.57 22.74 14.19
C SER A 966 30.39 23.30 15.35
N GLU A 967 30.00 24.47 15.86
CA GLU A 967 30.63 25.19 16.96
C GLU A 967 30.48 24.45 18.29
N TRP A 968 29.42 23.66 18.43
CA TRP A 968 29.20 22.73 19.52
C TRP A 968 28.38 21.54 19.04
N SER A 969 28.77 20.34 19.46
CA SER A 969 27.96 19.13 19.46
C SER A 969 28.33 18.29 20.67
N LYS A 970 27.39 17.46 21.16
CA LYS A 970 27.61 16.51 22.25
C LYS A 970 28.26 15.24 21.72
N SER A 971 27.70 14.72 20.63
CA SER A 971 28.23 13.61 19.86
C SER A 971 28.36 14.04 18.39
N GLY A 972 28.98 13.21 17.55
CA GLY A 972 29.17 13.54 16.14
C GLY A 972 29.93 14.86 15.88
N GLY A 973 29.47 15.64 14.91
CA GLY A 973 30.08 16.91 14.48
C GLY A 973 29.10 18.03 14.19
N LEU A 974 27.80 17.79 14.32
CA LEU A 974 26.75 18.80 14.16
C LEU A 974 25.78 18.77 15.34
N ALA A 975 25.15 19.91 15.60
CA ALA A 975 24.02 20.03 16.50
C ALA A 975 22.97 20.97 15.90
N LEU A 976 21.73 20.87 16.36
CA LEU A 976 20.74 21.89 16.06
C LEU A 976 21.02 23.14 16.88
N ALA A 977 21.13 24.28 16.23
CA ALA A 977 21.34 25.55 16.87
C ALA A 977 20.26 26.58 16.51
N GLY A 978 20.02 27.48 17.45
CA GLY A 978 19.32 28.73 17.23
C GLY A 978 20.21 29.89 17.68
N THR A 979 20.43 30.86 16.80
CA THR A 979 21.24 32.05 17.11
C THR A 979 20.39 33.31 16.96
N THR A 980 20.39 34.17 17.98
CA THR A 980 19.63 35.44 17.98
C THR A 980 20.32 36.48 18.85
N GLN A 981 20.17 37.75 18.47
CA GLN A 981 20.52 38.87 19.32
C GLN A 981 19.42 39.11 20.37
N LEU A 982 19.78 39.13 21.66
CA LEU A 982 18.83 39.41 22.74
C LEU A 982 18.64 40.91 22.95
N GLN A 983 17.41 41.26 23.33
CA GLN A 983 16.96 42.58 23.77
C GLN A 983 16.55 42.54 25.25
N ASN A 984 16.48 43.72 25.88
CA ASN A 984 16.07 43.80 27.27
C ASN A 984 14.60 43.35 27.44
N GLY A 985 14.38 42.30 28.23
CA GLY A 985 13.06 41.68 28.42
C GLY A 985 12.90 40.33 27.70
N ASP A 986 13.87 39.92 26.89
CA ASP A 986 13.92 38.55 26.38
C ASP A 986 14.22 37.57 27.52
N ASP A 987 13.47 36.48 27.55
CA ASP A 987 13.58 35.48 28.62
C ASP A 987 13.53 34.06 28.07
N ASN A 988 12.67 33.79 27.08
CA ASN A 988 12.37 32.41 26.67
C ASN A 988 12.89 32.14 25.26
N ILE A 989 13.92 31.31 25.16
CA ILE A 989 14.43 30.84 23.87
C ILE A 989 14.11 29.35 23.75
N ILE A 990 13.47 28.96 22.66
CA ILE A 990 12.91 27.60 22.52
C ILE A 990 13.42 26.96 21.24
N LEU A 991 13.86 25.71 21.34
CA LEU A 991 14.05 24.78 20.23
C LEU A 991 13.07 23.62 20.43
N GLN A 992 12.14 23.39 19.51
CA GLN A 992 11.08 22.40 19.67
C GLN A 992 10.65 21.77 18.35
N ILE A 993 9.91 20.67 18.41
CA ILE A 993 9.34 20.00 17.23
C ILE A 993 7.91 19.52 17.51
N TYR A 994 7.08 19.52 16.47
CA TYR A 994 5.77 18.88 16.42
C TYR A 994 5.76 17.86 15.28
N PRO A 995 6.08 16.59 15.55
CA PRO A 995 6.04 15.53 14.55
C PRO A 995 4.62 15.42 13.96
N THR A 996 4.51 15.28 12.65
CA THR A 996 3.20 15.16 11.98
C THR A 996 2.50 13.90 12.45
N GLY A 997 1.31 14.06 13.02
CA GLY A 997 0.55 12.96 13.62
C GLY A 997 1.03 12.53 15.02
N GLY A 998 2.00 13.23 15.61
CA GLY A 998 2.59 12.88 16.92
C GLY A 998 3.59 11.72 16.85
N VAL A 999 4.06 11.28 18.02
CA VAL A 999 4.96 10.13 18.20
C VAL A 999 4.33 9.16 19.17
N LEU A 1000 4.15 7.90 18.75
CA LEU A 1000 3.69 6.83 19.63
C LEU A 1000 4.87 6.30 20.44
N LEU A 1001 4.71 6.25 21.76
CA LEU A 1001 5.80 5.90 22.68
C LEU A 1001 6.08 4.40 22.78
N GLY A 1002 5.11 3.53 22.47
CA GLY A 1002 5.28 2.10 22.73
C GLY A 1002 5.68 1.83 24.19
N ASP A 1003 6.81 1.18 24.41
CA ASP A 1003 7.35 0.85 25.74
C ASP A 1003 8.31 1.91 26.31
N VAL A 1004 8.63 2.98 25.57
CA VAL A 1004 9.58 4.01 26.06
C VAL A 1004 8.92 4.86 27.15
N THR A 1005 9.70 5.22 28.15
CA THR A 1005 9.24 5.92 29.35
C THR A 1005 9.97 7.23 29.60
N THR A 1006 11.09 7.46 28.90
CA THR A 1006 11.97 8.60 29.18
C THR A 1006 12.39 9.29 27.89
N LEU A 1007 12.36 10.63 27.89
CA LEU A 1007 12.94 11.49 26.85
C LEU A 1007 14.22 12.16 27.39
N LYS A 1008 15.30 12.17 26.61
CA LYS A 1008 16.57 12.84 26.93
C LYS A 1008 17.02 13.75 25.80
N ILE A 1009 17.64 14.87 26.15
CA ILE A 1009 18.24 15.83 25.21
C ILE A 1009 19.49 16.46 25.87
N SER A 1010 20.60 16.54 25.14
CA SER A 1010 21.80 17.28 25.53
C SER A 1010 21.75 18.71 24.99
N VAL A 1011 22.23 19.68 25.77
CA VAL A 1011 22.10 21.10 25.43
C VAL A 1011 23.36 21.90 25.72
N HIS A 1012 23.55 22.98 24.97
CA HIS A 1012 24.57 24.00 25.25
C HIS A 1012 24.04 25.41 24.97
N ALA A 1013 24.63 26.41 25.61
CA ALA A 1013 24.38 27.80 25.28
C ALA A 1013 25.67 28.63 25.40
N ALA A 1014 25.92 29.45 24.39
CA ALA A 1014 27.06 30.34 24.30
C ALA A 1014 26.60 31.79 24.31
N ASN A 1015 27.38 32.66 24.96
CA ASN A 1015 27.12 34.10 25.03
C ASN A 1015 25.72 34.44 25.60
N THR A 1016 25.19 33.71 26.58
CA THR A 1016 23.85 33.97 27.15
C THR A 1016 23.87 34.65 28.53
N GLY A 1017 25.04 34.68 29.18
CA GLY A 1017 25.22 35.13 30.56
C GLY A 1017 25.20 33.97 31.57
N ASN A 1018 25.66 34.25 32.80
CA ASN A 1018 25.90 33.21 33.82
C ASN A 1018 24.63 32.74 34.57
N THR A 1019 23.46 33.27 34.20
CA THR A 1019 22.18 33.02 34.88
C THR A 1019 21.22 32.16 34.05
N THR A 1020 21.62 31.76 32.83
CA THR A 1020 20.76 30.98 31.96
C THR A 1020 20.46 29.61 32.56
N GLN A 1021 19.16 29.31 32.65
CA GLN A 1021 18.64 28.00 33.02
C GLN A 1021 18.01 27.35 31.79
N VAL A 1022 17.80 26.05 31.84
CA VAL A 1022 17.23 25.28 30.74
C VAL A 1022 16.24 24.24 31.25
N GLN A 1023 15.23 23.91 30.45
CA GLN A 1023 14.16 23.00 30.81
C GLN A 1023 13.74 22.18 29.59
N LEU A 1024 13.69 20.85 29.75
CA LEU A 1024 13.12 19.93 28.76
C LEU A 1024 11.62 19.80 29.02
N PHE A 1025 10.83 19.85 27.95
CA PHE A 1025 9.39 19.70 28.01
C PHE A 1025 8.87 18.79 26.90
N ALA A 1026 7.66 18.27 27.12
CA ALA A 1026 6.86 17.56 26.13
C ALA A 1026 5.39 17.93 26.26
N LYS A 1027 4.63 17.65 25.21
CA LYS A 1027 3.18 17.80 25.15
C LYS A 1027 2.55 16.46 24.78
N ASP A 1028 1.55 16.05 25.53
CA ASP A 1028 0.79 14.83 25.22
C ASP A 1028 -0.15 15.02 24.01
N LYS A 1029 -0.93 14.00 23.69
CA LYS A 1029 -1.93 14.01 22.60
C LYS A 1029 -2.96 15.16 22.69
N ASP A 1030 -3.23 15.67 23.89
CA ASP A 1030 -4.20 16.75 24.13
C ASP A 1030 -3.50 18.12 24.22
N TYR A 1031 -2.23 18.18 23.81
CA TYR A 1031 -1.33 19.34 23.91
C TYR A 1031 -1.09 19.80 25.36
N ALA A 1032 -1.34 18.95 26.36
CA ALA A 1032 -1.08 19.28 27.75
C ALA A 1032 0.43 19.23 28.03
N TRP A 1033 0.92 20.27 28.68
CA TRP A 1033 2.35 20.50 28.92
C TRP A 1033 2.86 19.72 30.13
N LYS A 1034 4.01 19.04 29.97
CA LYS A 1034 4.82 18.46 31.06
C LYS A 1034 6.28 18.85 30.89
N ASP A 1035 6.98 19.12 31.99
CA ASP A 1035 8.41 19.45 31.95
C ASP A 1035 9.21 18.84 33.09
N GLY A 1036 10.54 18.80 32.92
CA GLY A 1036 11.50 18.23 33.87
C GLY A 1036 12.00 19.21 34.93
N GLY A 1037 11.44 20.43 34.99
CA GLY A 1037 11.94 21.53 35.81
C GLY A 1037 13.19 22.23 35.24
N ALA A 1038 13.53 23.38 35.83
CA ALA A 1038 14.66 24.21 35.42
C ALA A 1038 16.00 23.68 35.96
N VAL A 1039 16.98 23.53 35.07
CA VAL A 1039 18.35 23.09 35.35
C VAL A 1039 19.32 24.23 35.02
N ALA A 1040 20.34 24.45 35.84
CA ALA A 1040 21.39 25.42 35.54
C ALA A 1040 22.43 24.81 34.59
N LEU A 1041 22.93 25.61 33.65
CA LEU A 1041 24.02 25.18 32.76
C LEU A 1041 25.36 25.15 33.52
N VAL A 1042 26.12 24.06 33.37
CA VAL A 1042 27.49 23.93 33.90
C VAL A 1042 28.46 24.07 32.73
N ASN A 1043 29.31 25.11 32.76
CA ASN A 1043 30.17 25.49 31.63
C ASN A 1043 29.38 25.66 30.31
N GLY A 1044 28.16 26.17 30.41
CA GLY A 1044 27.27 26.37 29.26
C GLY A 1044 26.48 25.15 28.82
N SER A 1045 26.66 23.95 29.41
CA SER A 1045 25.97 22.72 29.00
C SER A 1045 25.13 22.06 30.10
N ALA A 1046 24.16 21.23 29.69
CA ALA A 1046 23.43 20.31 30.55
C ALA A 1046 22.94 19.08 29.75
N ASP A 1047 22.69 17.97 30.45
CA ASP A 1047 21.94 16.81 29.91
C ASP A 1047 20.59 16.77 30.62
N LEU A 1048 19.50 16.74 29.85
CA LEU A 1048 18.13 16.84 30.36
C LEU A 1048 17.42 15.51 30.26
N THR A 1049 16.48 15.27 31.17
CA THR A 1049 15.68 14.04 31.20
C THR A 1049 14.27 14.37 31.63
N LEU A 1050 13.28 13.77 30.95
CA LEU A 1050 11.86 13.91 31.25
C LEU A 1050 11.21 12.53 31.27
N ASP A 1051 10.58 12.20 32.39
CA ASP A 1051 9.70 11.03 32.49
C ASP A 1051 8.41 11.31 31.71
N ILE A 1052 8.16 10.51 30.68
CA ILE A 1052 7.00 10.59 29.79
C ILE A 1052 6.07 9.38 29.94
N SER A 1053 6.33 8.46 30.88
CA SER A 1053 5.51 7.27 31.13
C SER A 1053 4.04 7.55 31.43
N THR A 1054 3.75 8.75 31.95
CA THR A 1054 2.39 9.17 32.32
C THR A 1054 1.70 10.01 31.24
N MET A 1055 2.28 10.19 30.06
CA MET A 1055 1.79 11.11 29.02
C MET A 1055 0.85 10.46 28.01
N GLY A 1056 0.15 9.39 28.39
CA GLY A 1056 -0.91 8.80 27.57
C GLY A 1056 -0.44 8.01 26.35
N GLY A 1057 0.84 7.61 26.30
CA GLY A 1057 1.41 6.77 25.25
C GLY A 1057 1.75 7.49 23.95
N GLU A 1058 1.61 8.82 23.90
CA GLU A 1058 1.85 9.63 22.72
C GLU A 1058 2.33 11.04 23.07
N LEU A 1059 3.26 11.56 22.28
CA LEU A 1059 3.66 12.97 22.33
C LEU A 1059 3.25 13.71 21.05
N SER A 1060 2.55 14.83 21.20
CA SER A 1060 2.26 15.76 20.07
C SER A 1060 3.46 16.64 19.72
N GLY A 1061 4.36 16.85 20.67
CA GLY A 1061 5.56 17.66 20.48
C GLY A 1061 6.43 17.73 21.72
N PHE A 1062 7.67 18.12 21.56
CA PHE A 1062 8.64 18.25 22.65
C PHE A 1062 9.75 19.22 22.28
N GLY A 1063 10.51 19.68 23.28
CA GLY A 1063 11.59 20.63 23.05
C GLY A 1063 12.30 21.09 24.31
N VAL A 1064 13.18 22.06 24.12
CA VAL A 1064 14.00 22.67 25.15
C VAL A 1064 13.71 24.16 25.23
N ARG A 1065 13.55 24.65 26.45
CA ARG A 1065 13.37 26.07 26.77
C ARG A 1065 14.56 26.58 27.59
N PHE A 1066 15.29 27.55 27.06
CA PHE A 1066 16.31 28.31 27.77
C PHE A 1066 15.69 29.58 28.36
N MET A 1067 15.97 29.84 29.64
CA MET A 1067 15.34 30.85 30.48
C MET A 1067 16.37 31.80 31.10
N GLY A 1068 16.03 33.07 31.24
CA GLY A 1068 16.87 34.11 31.84
C GLY A 1068 18.21 34.42 31.16
N PRO A 1069 18.37 34.33 29.82
CA PRO A 1069 19.57 34.84 29.17
C PRO A 1069 19.56 36.38 29.16
N VAL A 1070 20.70 37.02 29.41
CA VAL A 1070 20.78 38.48 29.66
C VAL A 1070 21.82 39.21 28.79
N ASN A 1071 22.42 38.54 27.80
CA ASN A 1071 23.49 39.13 27.00
C ASN A 1071 22.96 39.94 25.80
N SER A 1072 23.05 41.26 25.88
CA SER A 1072 22.68 42.18 24.78
C SER A 1072 23.86 42.71 23.97
N ALA A 1073 25.10 42.31 24.28
CA ALA A 1073 26.31 42.87 23.68
C ALA A 1073 26.81 42.05 22.47
N THR A 1074 26.61 40.74 22.48
CA THR A 1074 26.95 39.82 21.39
C THR A 1074 25.78 38.89 21.15
N GLU A 1075 25.73 38.30 19.96
CA GLU A 1075 24.70 37.33 19.62
C GLU A 1075 24.82 36.08 20.50
N SER A 1076 23.67 35.57 20.93
CA SER A 1076 23.57 34.39 21.77
C SER A 1076 23.24 33.18 20.90
N SER A 1077 23.86 32.03 21.21
CA SER A 1077 23.63 30.78 20.49
C SER A 1077 23.21 29.68 21.46
N TYR A 1078 22.23 28.89 21.04
CA TYR A 1078 21.57 27.85 21.83
C TYR A 1078 21.58 26.56 21.03
N TYR A 1079 21.98 25.45 21.63
CA TYR A 1079 22.22 24.20 20.93
C TYR A 1079 21.47 23.06 21.63
N ILE A 1080 20.93 22.14 20.82
CA ILE A 1080 20.46 20.83 21.28
C ILE A 1080 21.10 19.73 20.43
N ASP A 1081 21.36 18.59 21.07
CA ASP A 1081 21.95 17.40 20.44
C ASP A 1081 21.52 16.13 21.20
N ASP A 1082 21.75 14.95 20.64
CA ASP A 1082 21.45 13.64 21.21
C ASP A 1082 20.01 13.53 21.78
N VAL A 1083 18.99 13.82 20.95
CA VAL A 1083 17.59 13.60 21.31
C VAL A 1083 17.32 12.10 21.30
N SER A 1084 16.99 11.50 22.44
CA SER A 1084 16.81 10.04 22.55
C SER A 1084 15.63 9.65 23.44
N PHE A 1085 15.03 8.50 23.14
CA PHE A 1085 14.02 7.85 23.96
C PHE A 1085 14.59 6.60 24.66
N GLU A 1086 14.16 6.33 25.89
CA GLU A 1086 14.53 5.13 26.67
C GLU A 1086 13.34 4.41 27.29
#